data_AF-A0A524DJG1-F1
#
_entry.id   AF-A0A524DJG1-F1
#
_cell.length_a   1.000
_cell.length_b   1.000
_cell.length_c   1.000
_cell.angle_alpha   90.00
_cell.angle_beta   90.00
_cell.angle_gamma   90.00
#
_symmetry.space_group_name_H-M   'P 1'
#
loop_
_entity.id
_entity.type
_entity.pdbx_description
1 polymer ?
#
loop_
_entity_poly.entity_id
_entity_poly.type
_entity_poly.pdbx_seq_one_letter_code
_entity_poly.pdbx_strand_id
1 'polypeptide(L)'
;MLDQKSKQLCRFCNREMNVLFYCEDCGISCCSDCLRDDFIEDFVCQDCGSKDVKYDEKEGKKVCKECGRENVLKNTQHFKSCPKCHSHKVLNIYEKKEELEQKFLELIKLSRSFIPDKDIINKLYLIRHKIKNARSPPIRCFHYPKMESDLLAIFNQIVYIKENLLEKIKAHFRHLALNKQYFFDIYNQPNSNIRIIESILESVSQNQDSINNFVNKNIKEIDEKLEYFQKNLQFIDKITKIFLPNQQFLNLAEREKPIYAVKTTLMNGLDPQKRFRKSKGILFITNFDLSFVHESGFIKKRKDLIFKAPIEDLIKIKDKGKLFRKLFIQFDYGKYEFSFPSNLISKIMEYILLARAFQENDIYDNVSAKQLHEMDLDLSDLVRYIEENIHSFFSIKCQINQNIINNKNKDEEPYFNNSLNYPQYWPQKGYNNYSMNNPAEESTLYSDINSQSPIPEDHNYYRNIYNPYMHQNFRPMDNHQYNGRFRDVDERNILMKRLEKVQKFDQQFPPATHGLRGDFERSNYRDFNPPFHDNNYHSFNDFHKNHLYDLFNHEEPSIDNILYDDEHLFEFDKKLYNKLIDFKKERFSLKETIKKLDAKFNEGIIEQAMYFKTFKNLQKEVYLIEKKIKSLTNKVKNDKSLRRRFNKKGYYS
;
A
#
# COMPACT_ATOMS: atom_id res chain seq x y z
N MET A 1 -40.06 -1.41 26.80
CA MET A 1 -39.89 -0.87 25.43
C MET A 1 -40.93 -1.41 24.43
N LEU A 2 -42.15 -1.74 24.86
CA LEU A 2 -43.19 -2.37 24.03
C LEU A 2 -44.52 -1.75 24.45
N ASP A 3 -45.14 -0.86 23.65
CA ASP A 3 -46.62 -0.74 23.63
C ASP A 3 -47.27 0.24 22.64
N GLN A 4 -46.65 0.51 21.49
CA GLN A 4 -47.43 0.97 20.33
C GLN A 4 -47.14 0.05 19.14
N LYS A 5 -47.68 -1.17 19.22
CA LYS A 5 -47.67 -2.10 18.10
C LYS A 5 -48.65 -1.58 17.06
N SER A 6 -48.15 -1.03 15.96
CA SER A 6 -49.00 -0.73 14.81
C SER A 6 -49.60 -2.05 14.32
N LYS A 7 -50.92 -2.19 14.44
CA LYS A 7 -51.62 -3.36 13.91
C LYS A 7 -51.42 -3.35 12.40
N GLN A 8 -50.97 -4.48 11.86
CA GLN A 8 -50.76 -4.65 10.42
C GLN A 8 -51.61 -5.81 9.93
N LEU A 9 -52.04 -5.75 8.67
CA LEU A 9 -52.78 -6.84 8.06
C LEU A 9 -51.84 -8.04 7.87
N CYS A 10 -52.12 -9.17 8.55
CA CYS A 10 -51.40 -10.41 8.30
C CYS A 10 -51.81 -10.97 6.93
N ARG A 11 -50.85 -11.17 6.03
CA ARG A 11 -51.10 -11.61 4.65
C ARG A 11 -51.67 -13.03 4.52
N PHE A 12 -51.66 -13.83 5.58
CA PHE A 12 -52.14 -15.22 5.56
C PHE A 12 -53.55 -15.36 6.10
N CYS A 13 -53.88 -14.70 7.21
CA CYS A 13 -55.22 -14.75 7.80
C CYS A 13 -56.09 -13.53 7.45
N ASN A 14 -55.53 -12.51 6.79
CA ASN A 14 -56.18 -11.23 6.48
C ASN A 14 -56.81 -10.54 7.70
N ARG A 15 -56.29 -10.82 8.90
CA ARG A 15 -56.71 -10.17 10.15
C ARG A 15 -55.72 -9.07 10.52
N GLU A 16 -56.25 -7.98 11.06
CA GLU A 16 -55.45 -6.88 11.61
C GLU A 16 -54.87 -7.32 12.96
N MET A 17 -53.60 -7.70 12.96
CA MET A 17 -52.95 -8.38 14.07
C MET A 17 -51.52 -7.85 14.25
N ASN A 18 -50.89 -8.24 15.35
CA ASN A 18 -49.45 -8.02 15.51
C ASN A 18 -48.69 -8.99 14.60
N VAL A 19 -48.11 -8.47 13.52
CA VAL A 19 -47.22 -9.21 12.63
C VAL A 19 -45.84 -9.24 13.31
N LEU A 20 -45.53 -10.36 13.97
CA LEU A 20 -44.36 -10.50 14.85
C LEU A 20 -43.20 -11.28 14.23
N PHE A 21 -43.45 -12.06 13.18
CA PHE A 21 -42.46 -12.99 12.63
C PHE A 21 -42.11 -12.66 11.20
N TYR A 22 -40.87 -12.95 10.82
CA TYR A 22 -40.32 -12.76 9.48
C TYR A 22 -39.53 -14.01 9.06
N CYS A 23 -39.75 -14.46 7.83
CA CYS A 23 -39.02 -15.58 7.25
C CYS A 23 -37.83 -15.08 6.42
N GLU A 24 -36.61 -15.49 6.78
CA GLU A 24 -35.38 -15.06 6.09
C GLU A 24 -35.20 -15.67 4.70
N ASP A 25 -35.88 -16.76 4.37
CA ASP A 25 -35.76 -17.38 3.05
C ASP A 25 -36.75 -16.78 2.04
N CYS A 26 -38.01 -16.53 2.41
CA CYS A 26 -39.02 -15.97 1.49
C CYS A 26 -39.39 -14.50 1.70
N GLY A 27 -38.92 -13.87 2.79
CA GLY A 27 -39.11 -12.45 3.07
C GLY A 27 -40.52 -12.05 3.50
N ILE A 28 -41.37 -13.03 3.82
CA ILE A 28 -42.74 -12.74 4.26
C ILE A 28 -42.81 -12.66 5.77
N SER A 29 -43.60 -11.69 6.25
CA SER A 29 -43.96 -11.56 7.66
C SER A 29 -45.36 -12.12 7.96
N CYS A 30 -45.53 -12.71 9.14
CA CYS A 30 -46.80 -13.27 9.61
C CYS A 30 -47.02 -13.07 11.12
N CYS A 31 -48.27 -13.24 11.58
CA CYS A 31 -48.58 -13.31 13.00
C CYS A 31 -48.21 -14.68 13.59
N SER A 32 -48.21 -14.78 14.93
CA SER A 32 -47.96 -16.02 15.67
C SER A 32 -48.83 -17.18 15.22
N ASP A 33 -50.11 -16.89 14.95
CA ASP A 33 -51.15 -17.90 14.73
C ASP A 33 -51.10 -18.47 13.30
N CYS A 34 -50.37 -17.82 12.41
CA CYS A 34 -50.17 -18.27 11.03
C CYS A 34 -48.88 -19.07 10.85
N LEU A 35 -48.05 -19.19 11.89
CA LEU A 35 -46.90 -20.08 11.85
C LEU A 35 -47.38 -21.53 11.85
N ARG A 36 -46.72 -22.38 11.06
CA ARG A 36 -46.98 -23.81 11.11
C ARG A 36 -46.10 -24.44 12.19
N ASP A 37 -46.69 -25.30 12.99
CA ASP A 37 -45.93 -26.17 13.87
C ASP A 37 -45.48 -27.38 13.04
N ASP A 38 -44.18 -27.43 12.76
CA ASP A 38 -43.54 -28.58 12.12
C ASP A 38 -42.67 -29.30 13.16
N PHE A 39 -42.32 -30.55 12.85
CA PHE A 39 -41.44 -31.35 13.68
C PHE A 39 -40.41 -32.07 12.83
N ILE A 40 -39.17 -32.11 13.33
CA ILE A 40 -38.08 -32.91 12.75
C ILE A 40 -37.87 -34.07 13.71
N GLU A 41 -37.92 -35.27 13.13
CA GLU A 41 -37.60 -36.50 13.83
C GLU A 41 -36.13 -36.81 13.61
N ASP A 42 -35.31 -36.52 14.61
CA ASP A 42 -33.92 -36.92 14.65
C ASP A 42 -33.77 -38.22 15.44
N PHE A 43 -32.77 -39.02 15.08
CA PHE A 43 -32.40 -40.22 15.84
C PHE A 43 -31.06 -39.96 16.53
N VAL A 44 -31.00 -40.19 17.84
CA VAL A 44 -29.79 -39.99 18.64
C VAL A 44 -29.45 -41.29 19.35
N CYS A 45 -28.21 -41.74 19.24
CA CYS A 45 -27.72 -42.88 20.00
C CYS A 45 -27.61 -42.51 21.48
N GLN A 46 -28.25 -43.26 22.37
CA GLN A 46 -28.19 -42.99 23.81
C GLN A 46 -26.83 -43.35 24.43
N ASP A 47 -26.08 -44.25 23.80
CA ASP A 47 -24.80 -44.69 24.35
C ASP A 47 -23.65 -43.72 24.09
N CYS A 48 -23.66 -43.01 22.95
CA CYS A 48 -22.58 -42.10 22.57
C CYS A 48 -23.03 -40.68 22.19
N GLY A 49 -24.34 -40.42 22.12
CA GLY A 49 -24.90 -39.12 21.76
C GLY A 49 -24.83 -38.76 20.27
N SER A 50 -24.32 -39.66 19.41
CA SER A 50 -24.21 -39.39 17.96
C SER A 50 -25.58 -39.33 17.28
N LYS A 51 -25.72 -38.39 16.33
CA LYS A 51 -26.88 -38.27 15.43
C LYS A 51 -26.76 -39.13 14.16
N ASP A 52 -25.62 -39.78 13.92
CA ASP A 52 -25.36 -40.54 12.69
C ASP A 52 -25.87 -41.98 12.80
N VAL A 53 -27.19 -42.13 12.71
CA VAL A 53 -27.91 -43.40 12.81
C VAL A 53 -28.33 -43.89 11.43
N LYS A 54 -28.09 -45.17 11.12
CA LYS A 54 -28.56 -45.84 9.90
C LYS A 54 -29.60 -46.90 10.19
N TYR A 55 -30.48 -47.13 9.23
CA TYR A 55 -31.34 -48.31 9.21
C TYR A 55 -30.56 -49.47 8.60
N ASP A 56 -30.40 -50.56 9.34
CA ASP A 56 -29.86 -51.81 8.82
C ASP A 56 -31.01 -52.62 8.22
N GLU A 57 -31.07 -52.67 6.89
CA GLU A 57 -32.12 -53.39 6.15
C GLU A 57 -32.06 -54.91 6.36
N LYS A 58 -30.93 -55.47 6.79
CA LYS A 58 -30.78 -56.92 6.99
C LYS A 58 -31.38 -57.38 8.31
N GLU A 59 -31.29 -56.56 9.35
CA GLU A 59 -31.80 -56.87 10.69
C GLU A 59 -33.08 -56.11 11.04
N GLY A 60 -33.49 -55.14 10.21
CA GLY A 60 -34.70 -54.33 10.41
C GLY A 60 -34.59 -53.31 11.55
N LYS A 61 -33.37 -52.99 12.00
CA LYS A 61 -33.10 -52.16 13.18
C LYS A 61 -32.33 -50.89 12.86
N LYS A 62 -32.39 -49.90 13.76
CA LYS A 62 -31.59 -48.66 13.67
C LYS A 62 -30.32 -48.80 14.48
N VAL A 63 -29.16 -48.58 13.85
CA VAL A 63 -27.84 -48.75 14.46
C VAL A 63 -27.06 -47.45 14.35
N CYS A 64 -26.43 -47.05 15.45
CA CYS A 64 -25.49 -45.94 15.46
C CYS A 64 -24.21 -46.33 14.70
N LYS A 65 -23.79 -45.52 13.72
CA LYS A 65 -22.55 -45.82 12.97
C LYS A 65 -21.29 -45.67 13.80
N GLU A 66 -21.30 -44.79 14.80
CA GLU A 66 -20.08 -44.47 15.54
C GLU A 66 -19.73 -45.53 16.56
N CYS A 67 -20.74 -46.12 17.23
CA CYS A 67 -20.51 -47.12 18.29
C CYS A 67 -21.08 -48.50 17.97
N GLY A 68 -21.80 -48.65 16.85
CA GLY A 68 -22.41 -49.91 16.43
C GLY A 68 -23.58 -50.38 17.31
N ARG A 69 -24.03 -49.56 18.27
CA ARG A 69 -25.10 -49.94 19.20
C ARG A 69 -26.48 -49.61 18.65
N GLU A 70 -27.45 -50.44 19.02
CA GLU A 70 -28.85 -50.35 18.61
C GLU A 70 -29.69 -49.42 19.50
N ASN A 71 -29.12 -48.91 20.59
CA ASN A 71 -29.84 -48.06 21.54
C ASN A 71 -30.00 -46.64 20.98
N VAL A 72 -31.00 -46.48 20.12
CA VAL A 72 -31.31 -45.25 19.41
C VAL A 72 -32.65 -44.72 19.89
N LEU A 73 -32.65 -43.48 20.39
CA LEU A 73 -33.88 -42.77 20.75
C LEU A 73 -34.32 -41.85 19.61
N LYS A 74 -35.62 -41.88 19.32
CA LYS A 74 -36.28 -40.93 18.42
C LYS A 74 -36.53 -39.63 19.19
N ASN A 75 -35.87 -38.55 18.78
CA ASN A 75 -36.08 -37.23 19.32
C ASN A 75 -36.94 -36.41 18.35
N THR A 76 -38.08 -35.91 18.81
CA THR A 76 -38.95 -35.05 18.01
C THR A 76 -38.74 -33.61 18.47
N GLN A 77 -38.14 -32.79 17.62
CA GLN A 77 -37.99 -31.36 17.89
C GLN A 77 -39.11 -30.60 17.18
N HIS A 78 -39.96 -29.93 17.96
CA HIS A 78 -40.97 -29.02 17.45
C HIS A 78 -40.35 -27.67 17.12
N PHE A 79 -40.66 -27.12 15.95
CA PHE A 79 -40.28 -25.77 15.56
C PHE A 79 -41.37 -25.11 14.74
N LYS A 80 -41.32 -23.78 14.71
CA LYS A 80 -42.23 -22.98 13.91
C LYS A 80 -41.64 -22.78 12.52
N SER A 81 -42.44 -23.02 11.48
CA SER A 81 -42.02 -22.86 10.10
C SER A 81 -42.86 -21.83 9.35
N CYS A 82 -42.28 -21.31 8.26
CA CYS A 82 -42.94 -20.34 7.42
C CYS A 82 -44.13 -20.98 6.68
N PRO A 83 -45.35 -20.41 6.77
CA PRO A 83 -46.53 -20.98 6.11
C PRO A 83 -46.49 -20.95 4.57
N LYS A 84 -45.58 -20.16 3.96
CA LYS A 84 -45.41 -20.08 2.51
C LYS A 84 -44.34 -21.03 1.96
N CYS A 85 -43.15 -21.06 2.55
CA CYS A 85 -42.01 -21.80 2.00
C CYS A 85 -41.50 -22.94 2.89
N HIS A 86 -42.15 -23.19 4.04
CA HIS A 86 -41.76 -24.23 5.00
C HIS A 86 -40.34 -24.09 5.58
N SER A 87 -39.71 -22.93 5.40
CA SER A 87 -38.42 -22.65 6.02
C SER A 87 -38.56 -22.54 7.54
N HIS A 88 -37.58 -23.11 8.25
CA HIS A 88 -37.41 -22.98 9.70
C HIS A 88 -36.65 -21.69 10.09
N LYS A 89 -36.15 -20.90 9.12
CA LYS A 89 -35.51 -19.61 9.38
C LYS A 89 -36.55 -18.52 9.57
N VAL A 90 -37.29 -18.64 10.67
CA VAL A 90 -38.31 -17.68 11.08
C VAL A 90 -37.87 -17.04 12.39
N LEU A 91 -37.87 -15.72 12.43
CA LEU A 91 -37.37 -14.95 13.56
C LEU A 91 -38.30 -13.78 13.86
N ASN A 92 -38.16 -13.22 15.05
CA ASN A 92 -38.95 -12.07 15.45
C ASN A 92 -38.56 -10.87 14.57
N ILE A 93 -39.55 -10.18 14.00
CA ILE A 93 -39.31 -9.07 13.11
C ILE A 93 -38.59 -7.90 13.80
N TYR A 94 -38.82 -7.71 15.10
CA TYR A 94 -38.14 -6.68 15.88
C TYR A 94 -36.67 -7.02 16.11
N GLU A 95 -36.36 -8.30 16.36
CA GLU A 95 -34.97 -8.79 16.42
C GLU A 95 -34.28 -8.58 15.07
N LYS A 96 -34.97 -8.82 13.95
CA LYS A 96 -34.40 -8.56 12.61
C LYS A 96 -34.09 -7.08 12.39
N LYS A 97 -35.01 -6.21 12.77
CA LYS A 97 -34.85 -4.76 12.64
C LYS A 97 -33.65 -4.28 13.47
N GLU A 98 -33.53 -4.77 14.70
CA GLU A 98 -32.39 -4.48 15.56
C GLU A 98 -31.07 -4.98 14.95
N GLU A 99 -31.03 -6.23 14.45
CA GLU A 99 -29.86 -6.80 13.77
C GLU A 99 -29.41 -5.94 12.58
N LEU A 100 -30.35 -5.52 11.73
CA LEU A 100 -30.06 -4.70 10.54
C LEU A 100 -29.55 -3.30 10.92
N GLU A 101 -30.14 -2.68 11.93
CA GLU A 101 -29.68 -1.39 12.44
C GLU A 101 -28.26 -1.50 13.03
N GLN A 102 -27.99 -2.53 13.84
CA GLN A 102 -26.67 -2.75 14.43
C GLN A 102 -25.61 -2.99 13.36
N LYS A 103 -25.90 -3.81 12.35
CA LYS A 103 -24.99 -4.04 11.21
C LYS A 103 -24.71 -2.75 10.45
N PHE A 104 -25.71 -1.90 10.24
CA PHE A 104 -25.50 -0.61 9.58
C PHE A 104 -24.59 0.32 10.40
N LEU A 105 -24.79 0.40 11.71
CA LEU A 105 -23.93 1.16 12.62
C LEU A 105 -22.51 0.59 12.68
N GLU A 106 -22.37 -0.72 12.59
CA GLU A 106 -21.08 -1.41 12.51
C GLU A 106 -20.33 -1.05 11.22
N LEU A 107 -20.99 -1.05 10.06
CA LEU A 107 -20.37 -0.63 8.78
C LEU A 107 -19.81 0.80 8.85
N ILE A 108 -20.54 1.72 9.49
CA ILE A 108 -20.05 3.09 9.73
C ILE A 108 -18.78 3.07 10.58
N LYS A 109 -18.73 2.28 11.66
CA LYS A 109 -17.53 2.15 12.52
C LYS A 109 -16.36 1.51 11.77
N LEU A 110 -16.64 0.47 10.98
CA LEU A 110 -15.65 -0.27 10.20
C LEU A 110 -15.03 0.58 9.10
N SER A 111 -15.63 1.71 8.72
CA SER A 111 -15.01 2.68 7.80
C SER A 111 -13.66 3.21 8.29
N ARG A 112 -13.33 3.10 9.59
CA ARG A 112 -11.98 3.39 10.11
C ARG A 112 -10.90 2.48 9.53
N SER A 113 -11.25 1.25 9.14
CA SER A 113 -10.33 0.30 8.51
C SER A 113 -9.87 0.74 7.11
N PHE A 114 -10.51 1.75 6.51
CA PHE A 114 -10.06 2.33 5.25
C PHE A 114 -8.73 3.09 5.39
N ILE A 115 -8.37 3.52 6.60
CA ILE A 115 -7.12 4.24 6.85
C ILE A 115 -5.95 3.28 6.58
N PRO A 116 -5.06 3.58 5.61
CA PRO A 116 -3.89 2.76 5.37
C PRO A 116 -3.01 2.65 6.60
N ASP A 117 -2.34 1.50 6.76
CA ASP A 117 -1.42 1.26 7.86
C ASP A 117 -0.29 2.32 7.88
N LYS A 118 -0.11 2.98 9.03
CA LYS A 118 0.96 3.97 9.23
C LYS A 118 2.35 3.35 9.12
N ASP A 119 2.47 2.04 9.35
CA ASP A 119 3.75 1.34 9.29
C ASP A 119 4.35 1.36 7.88
N ILE A 120 3.54 1.38 6.81
CA ILE A 120 4.06 1.49 5.44
C ILE A 120 4.74 2.84 5.21
N ILE A 121 4.13 3.92 5.72
CA ILE A 121 4.64 5.29 5.62
C ILE A 121 5.91 5.44 6.47
N ASN A 122 5.91 4.89 7.68
CA ASN A 122 7.09 4.86 8.53
C ASN A 122 8.25 4.10 7.86
N LYS A 123 7.97 2.92 7.28
CA LYS A 123 8.95 2.14 6.50
C LYS A 123 9.53 2.96 5.33
N LEU A 124 8.70 3.68 4.59
CA LEU A 124 9.14 4.55 3.50
C LEU A 124 10.09 5.65 3.98
N TYR A 125 9.73 6.35 5.06
CA TYR A 125 10.57 7.38 5.62
C TYR A 125 11.90 6.84 6.17
N LEU A 126 11.87 5.67 6.79
CA LEU A 126 13.09 4.98 7.24
C LEU A 126 13.99 4.63 6.05
N ILE A 127 13.43 4.13 4.94
CA ILE A 127 14.19 3.83 3.72
C ILE A 127 14.76 5.12 3.12
N ARG A 128 13.97 6.20 3.02
CA ARG A 128 14.42 7.52 2.56
C ARG A 128 15.62 8.01 3.37
N HIS A 129 15.53 7.91 4.70
CA HIS A 129 16.62 8.30 5.60
C HIS A 129 17.87 7.43 5.42
N LYS A 130 17.71 6.10 5.29
CA LYS A 130 18.84 5.20 5.03
C LYS A 130 19.53 5.47 3.69
N ILE A 131 18.77 5.76 2.65
CA ILE A 131 19.32 6.17 1.34
C ILE A 131 20.10 7.48 1.49
N LYS A 132 19.53 8.48 2.16
CA LYS A 132 20.22 9.76 2.45
C LYS A 132 21.56 9.52 3.15
N ASN A 133 21.56 8.67 4.16
CA ASN A 133 22.77 8.34 4.92
C ASN A 133 23.80 7.59 4.08
N ALA A 134 23.36 6.68 3.20
CA ALA A 134 24.24 5.98 2.26
C ALA A 134 24.98 6.93 1.30
N ARG A 135 24.36 8.06 0.93
CA ARG A 135 24.98 9.09 0.06
C ARG A 135 25.79 10.13 0.84
N SER A 136 25.73 10.12 2.16
CA SER A 136 26.33 11.15 3.03
C SER A 136 27.80 10.84 3.35
N PRO A 137 28.64 11.86 3.63
CA PRO A 137 29.98 11.63 4.17
C PRO A 137 29.90 10.88 5.51
N PRO A 138 30.95 10.15 5.92
CA PRO A 138 32.30 10.18 5.34
C PRO A 138 32.55 9.17 4.20
N ILE A 139 31.68 8.17 4.03
CA ILE A 139 31.76 7.17 2.95
C ILE A 139 30.50 7.28 2.11
N ARG A 140 30.62 7.82 0.89
CA ARG A 140 29.49 8.04 -0.02
C ARG A 140 29.33 6.85 -0.96
N CYS A 141 28.37 5.96 -0.70
CA CYS A 141 28.11 4.79 -1.55
C CYS A 141 27.11 5.16 -2.66
N PHE A 142 27.48 4.93 -3.93
CA PHE A 142 26.66 5.26 -5.10
C PHE A 142 26.02 4.07 -5.81
N HIS A 143 26.14 2.86 -5.23
CA HIS A 143 25.45 1.68 -5.74
C HIS A 143 23.96 1.94 -5.92
N TYR A 144 23.40 1.39 -7.00
CA TYR A 144 22.00 1.57 -7.37
C TYR A 144 21.63 3.06 -7.53
N PRO A 145 22.10 3.73 -8.59
CA PRO A 145 21.91 5.18 -8.77
C PRO A 145 20.44 5.61 -8.96
N LYS A 146 19.54 4.67 -9.25
CA LYS A 146 18.10 4.91 -9.44
C LYS A 146 17.26 4.80 -8.17
N MET A 147 17.86 4.50 -7.02
CA MET A 147 17.09 4.31 -5.78
C MET A 147 16.27 5.54 -5.41
N GLU A 148 16.80 6.74 -5.61
CA GLU A 148 16.11 7.99 -5.32
C GLU A 148 14.89 8.20 -6.22
N SER A 149 15.05 8.03 -7.54
CA SER A 149 13.96 8.14 -8.52
C SER A 149 12.91 7.05 -8.35
N ASP A 150 13.35 5.82 -8.07
CA ASP A 150 12.47 4.67 -7.88
C ASP A 150 11.67 4.81 -6.58
N LEU A 151 12.29 5.33 -5.50
CA LEU A 151 11.59 5.60 -4.25
C LEU A 151 10.61 6.77 -4.40
N LEU A 152 11.01 7.83 -5.11
CA LEU A 152 10.13 8.96 -5.42
C LEU A 152 8.88 8.50 -6.20
N ALA A 153 9.03 7.57 -7.14
CA ALA A 153 7.90 6.97 -7.84
C ALA A 153 6.91 6.27 -6.89
N ILE A 154 7.40 5.61 -5.83
CA ILE A 154 6.55 4.98 -4.80
C ILE A 154 5.84 6.05 -3.96
N PHE A 155 6.53 7.12 -3.57
CA PHE A 155 5.89 8.24 -2.88
C PHE A 155 4.75 8.85 -3.72
N ASN A 156 5.00 9.12 -5.00
CA ASN A 156 3.97 9.59 -5.94
C ASN A 156 2.81 8.60 -6.08
N GLN A 157 3.11 7.30 -6.13
CA GLN A 157 2.09 6.25 -6.16
C GLN A 157 1.18 6.31 -4.92
N ILE A 158 1.73 6.60 -3.74
CA ILE A 158 0.95 6.71 -2.50
C ILE A 158 0.08 7.95 -2.49
N VAL A 159 0.56 9.09 -2.98
CA VAL A 159 -0.27 10.29 -3.15
C VAL A 159 -1.47 9.97 -4.06
N TYR A 160 -1.22 9.32 -5.19
CA TYR A 160 -2.27 8.88 -6.09
C TYR A 160 -3.26 7.91 -5.43
N ILE A 161 -2.77 6.95 -4.64
CA ILE A 161 -3.62 6.01 -3.89
C ILE A 161 -4.47 6.76 -2.85
N LYS A 162 -3.88 7.70 -2.09
CA LYS A 162 -4.57 8.53 -1.10
C LYS A 162 -5.74 9.29 -1.73
N GLU A 163 -5.51 9.94 -2.88
CA GLU A 163 -6.55 10.70 -3.58
C GLU A 163 -7.69 9.81 -4.07
N ASN A 164 -7.37 8.68 -4.70
CA ASN A 164 -8.40 7.73 -5.16
C ASN A 164 -9.17 7.09 -4.01
N LEU A 165 -8.48 6.79 -2.92
CA LEU A 165 -9.10 6.26 -1.71
C LEU A 165 -10.06 7.28 -1.10
N LEU A 166 -9.68 8.54 -1.03
CA LEU A 166 -10.54 9.63 -0.55
C LEU A 166 -11.82 9.72 -1.38
N GLU A 167 -11.75 9.66 -2.71
CA GLU A 167 -12.94 9.68 -3.57
C GLU A 167 -13.85 8.46 -3.36
N LYS A 168 -13.27 7.27 -3.18
CA LYS A 168 -14.02 6.06 -2.84
C LYS A 168 -14.71 6.17 -1.47
N ILE A 169 -14.01 6.71 -0.47
CA ILE A 169 -14.56 6.94 0.87
C ILE A 169 -15.70 7.96 0.82
N LYS A 170 -15.54 9.07 0.06
CA LYS A 170 -16.62 10.05 -0.16
C LYS A 170 -17.85 9.39 -0.78
N ALA A 171 -17.67 8.57 -1.81
CA ALA A 171 -18.78 7.83 -2.42
C ALA A 171 -19.45 6.86 -1.43
N HIS A 172 -18.67 6.17 -0.60
CA HIS A 172 -19.19 5.27 0.43
C HIS A 172 -20.04 6.02 1.48
N PHE A 173 -19.53 7.12 2.05
CA PHE A 173 -20.30 7.92 3.01
C PHE A 173 -21.53 8.58 2.40
N ARG A 174 -21.49 8.98 1.12
CA ARG A 174 -22.70 9.42 0.41
C ARG A 174 -23.72 8.30 0.31
N HIS A 175 -23.29 7.07 -0.01
CA HIS A 175 -24.18 5.92 -0.08
C HIS A 175 -24.82 5.60 1.27
N LEU A 176 -24.04 5.65 2.37
CA LEU A 176 -24.55 5.55 3.73
C LEU A 176 -25.56 6.66 4.04
N ALA A 177 -25.25 7.90 3.66
CA ALA A 177 -26.06 9.07 4.00
C ALA A 177 -27.42 9.06 3.30
N LEU A 178 -27.46 8.62 2.04
CA LEU A 178 -28.70 8.47 1.26
C LEU A 178 -29.63 7.41 1.86
N ASN A 179 -29.07 6.37 2.49
CA ASN A 179 -29.85 5.25 3.01
C ASN A 179 -30.10 5.29 4.52
N LYS A 180 -29.55 6.27 5.24
CA LYS A 180 -29.59 6.34 6.72
C LYS A 180 -31.00 6.25 7.31
N GLN A 181 -32.01 6.80 6.62
CA GLN A 181 -33.39 6.80 7.11
C GLN A 181 -33.98 5.38 7.19
N TYR A 182 -33.62 4.48 6.27
CA TYR A 182 -34.07 3.09 6.30
C TYR A 182 -33.64 2.35 7.58
N PHE A 183 -32.51 2.74 8.16
CA PHE A 183 -31.93 2.10 9.34
C PHE A 183 -32.26 2.85 10.63
N PHE A 184 -32.17 4.19 10.63
CA PHE A 184 -32.43 4.97 11.85
C PHE A 184 -33.90 5.04 12.23
N ASP A 185 -34.79 4.88 11.25
CA ASP A 185 -36.24 4.86 11.43
C ASP A 185 -36.83 3.45 11.20
N ILE A 186 -36.00 2.41 11.29
CA ILE A 186 -36.35 1.04 10.88
C ILE A 186 -37.60 0.48 11.61
N TYR A 187 -37.84 0.91 12.85
CA TYR A 187 -39.00 0.49 13.63
C TYR A 187 -40.32 1.03 13.08
N ASN A 188 -40.30 2.22 12.46
CA ASN A 188 -41.47 2.83 11.83
C ASN A 188 -41.66 2.39 10.37
N GLN A 189 -40.65 1.75 9.77
CA GLN A 189 -40.76 1.18 8.42
C GLN A 189 -41.74 -0.02 8.39
N PRO A 190 -42.55 -0.16 7.31
CA PRO A 190 -43.42 -1.31 7.15
C PRO A 190 -42.59 -2.59 7.02
N ASN A 191 -43.10 -3.70 7.57
CA ASN A 191 -42.36 -4.97 7.60
C ASN A 191 -42.06 -5.52 6.19
N SER A 192 -42.82 -5.09 5.17
CA SER A 192 -42.53 -5.41 3.77
C SER A 192 -41.20 -4.84 3.26
N ASN A 193 -40.68 -3.78 3.88
CA ASN A 193 -39.44 -3.12 3.44
C ASN A 193 -38.18 -3.85 3.91
N ILE A 194 -38.28 -4.84 4.81
CA ILE A 194 -37.11 -5.51 5.41
C ILE A 194 -36.20 -6.12 4.35
N ARG A 195 -36.77 -6.73 3.30
CA ARG A 195 -36.01 -7.25 2.16
C ARG A 195 -35.24 -6.18 1.40
N ILE A 196 -35.83 -4.99 1.25
CA ILE A 196 -35.18 -3.85 0.60
C ILE A 196 -34.02 -3.36 1.47
N ILE A 197 -34.25 -3.27 2.79
CA ILE A 197 -33.22 -2.86 3.76
C ILE A 197 -32.05 -3.85 3.78
N GLU A 198 -32.32 -5.16 3.74
CA GLU A 198 -31.29 -6.20 3.60
C GLU A 198 -30.46 -6.00 2.33
N SER A 199 -31.11 -5.78 1.19
CA SER A 199 -30.43 -5.56 -0.09
C SER A 199 -29.58 -4.28 -0.10
N ILE A 200 -30.07 -3.20 0.51
CA ILE A 200 -29.30 -1.96 0.69
C ILE A 200 -28.07 -2.23 1.56
N LEU A 201 -28.25 -2.93 2.69
CA LEU A 201 -27.15 -3.25 3.60
C LEU A 201 -26.08 -4.10 2.92
N GLU A 202 -26.49 -5.10 2.13
CA GLU A 202 -25.57 -5.92 1.34
C GLU A 202 -24.80 -5.09 0.31
N SER A 203 -25.48 -4.17 -0.40
CA SER A 203 -24.82 -3.27 -1.36
C SER A 203 -23.79 -2.35 -0.70
N VAL A 204 -24.13 -1.79 0.47
CA VAL A 204 -23.19 -0.96 1.27
C VAL A 204 -21.99 -1.81 1.72
N SER A 205 -22.23 -3.03 2.20
CA SER A 205 -21.18 -3.96 2.62
C SER A 205 -20.24 -4.33 1.47
N GLN A 206 -20.77 -4.65 0.29
CA GLN A 206 -19.97 -4.94 -0.90
C GLN A 206 -19.08 -3.75 -1.31
N ASN A 207 -19.59 -2.51 -1.16
CA ASN A 207 -18.78 -1.32 -1.41
C ASN A 207 -17.64 -1.19 -0.38
N GLN A 208 -17.92 -1.44 0.90
CA GLN A 208 -16.90 -1.48 1.95
C GLN A 208 -15.81 -2.52 1.64
N ASP A 209 -16.18 -3.73 1.23
CA ASP A 209 -15.24 -4.78 0.83
C ASP A 209 -14.40 -4.37 -0.38
N SER A 210 -15.00 -3.67 -1.35
CA SER A 210 -14.29 -3.13 -2.51
C SER A 210 -13.20 -2.14 -2.11
N ILE A 211 -13.49 -1.26 -1.14
CA ILE A 211 -12.52 -0.29 -0.61
C ILE A 211 -11.41 -1.00 0.15
N ASN A 212 -11.75 -1.93 1.04
CA ASN A 212 -10.76 -2.72 1.79
C ASN A 212 -9.84 -3.51 0.86
N ASN A 213 -10.40 -4.14 -0.17
CA ASN A 213 -9.62 -4.84 -1.19
C ASN A 213 -8.70 -3.90 -1.96
N PHE A 214 -9.15 -2.68 -2.27
CA PHE A 214 -8.33 -1.65 -2.89
C PHE A 214 -7.15 -1.26 -1.98
N VAL A 215 -7.40 -0.98 -0.70
CA VAL A 215 -6.34 -0.62 0.27
C VAL A 215 -5.33 -1.76 0.40
N ASN A 216 -5.79 -2.97 0.72
CA ASN A 216 -4.93 -4.13 0.97
C ASN A 216 -4.07 -4.49 -0.25
N LYS A 217 -4.65 -4.44 -1.46
CA LYS A 217 -3.91 -4.73 -2.69
C LYS A 217 -2.77 -3.73 -2.92
N ASN A 218 -3.05 -2.44 -2.76
CA ASN A 218 -2.07 -1.39 -2.99
C ASN A 218 -0.97 -1.38 -1.92
N ILE A 219 -1.32 -1.56 -0.64
CA ILE A 219 -0.34 -1.66 0.46
C ILE A 219 0.60 -2.83 0.20
N LYS A 220 0.06 -3.99 -0.18
CA LYS A 220 0.87 -5.18 -0.48
C LYS A 220 1.84 -4.94 -1.65
N GLU A 221 1.38 -4.32 -2.73
CA GLU A 221 2.25 -3.99 -3.87
C GLU A 221 3.39 -3.04 -3.46
N ILE A 222 3.10 -2.06 -2.60
CA ILE A 222 4.11 -1.14 -2.08
C ILE A 222 5.11 -1.88 -1.19
N ASP A 223 4.64 -2.71 -0.25
CA ASP A 223 5.50 -3.43 0.69
C ASP A 223 6.48 -4.36 -0.06
N GLU A 224 6.01 -5.07 -1.09
CA GLU A 224 6.86 -5.88 -1.98
C GLU A 224 7.96 -5.04 -2.68
N LYS A 225 7.64 -3.81 -3.11
CA LYS A 225 8.64 -2.89 -3.68
C LYS A 225 9.63 -2.43 -2.61
N LEU A 226 9.18 -2.17 -1.37
CA LEU A 226 10.05 -1.74 -0.28
C LEU A 226 11.05 -2.81 0.15
N GLU A 227 10.69 -4.10 0.09
CA GLU A 227 11.62 -5.20 0.35
C GLU A 227 12.84 -5.16 -0.58
N TYR A 228 12.66 -4.75 -1.84
CA TYR A 228 13.76 -4.59 -2.79
C TYR A 228 14.76 -3.52 -2.32
N PHE A 229 14.28 -2.37 -1.84
CA PHE A 229 15.14 -1.33 -1.27
C PHE A 229 15.89 -1.81 -0.04
N GLN A 230 15.26 -2.59 0.82
CA GLN A 230 15.92 -3.13 2.01
C GLN A 230 17.10 -4.04 1.64
N LYS A 231 16.97 -4.88 0.61
CA LYS A 231 18.07 -5.73 0.12
C LYS A 231 19.23 -4.89 -0.43
N ASN A 232 18.93 -3.87 -1.24
CA ASN A 232 19.94 -2.96 -1.77
C ASN A 232 20.67 -2.19 -0.66
N LEU A 233 19.93 -1.70 0.34
CA LEU A 233 20.50 -1.02 1.50
C LEU A 233 21.36 -1.96 2.36
N GLN A 234 20.97 -3.22 2.53
CA GLN A 234 21.79 -4.19 3.25
C GLN A 234 23.15 -4.41 2.56
N PHE A 235 23.18 -4.42 1.23
CA PHE A 235 24.43 -4.48 0.48
C PHE A 235 25.29 -3.24 0.74
N ILE A 236 24.70 -2.04 0.64
CA ILE A 236 25.41 -0.77 0.93
C ILE A 236 25.93 -0.73 2.36
N ASP A 237 25.13 -1.18 3.34
CA ASP A 237 25.53 -1.25 4.74
C ASP A 237 26.74 -2.16 4.95
N LYS A 238 26.80 -3.30 4.24
CA LYS A 238 27.96 -4.21 4.28
C LYS A 238 29.22 -3.51 3.77
N ILE A 239 29.14 -2.80 2.64
CA ILE A 239 30.26 -2.04 2.09
C ILE A 239 30.70 -0.95 3.06
N THR A 240 29.75 -0.14 3.54
CA THR A 240 30.01 0.97 4.46
C THR A 240 30.69 0.49 5.74
N LYS A 241 30.23 -0.63 6.32
CA LYS A 241 30.85 -1.24 7.52
C LYS A 241 32.29 -1.67 7.33
N ILE A 242 32.71 -2.01 6.11
CA ILE A 242 34.09 -2.43 5.82
C ILE A 242 34.96 -1.20 5.49
N PHE A 243 34.44 -0.24 4.74
CA PHE A 243 35.19 0.97 4.34
C PHE A 243 35.40 1.94 5.50
N LEU A 244 34.36 2.20 6.31
CA LEU A 244 34.41 3.22 7.36
C LEU A 244 35.57 3.03 8.36
N PRO A 245 35.83 1.83 8.93
CA PRO A 245 36.95 1.61 9.84
C PRO A 245 38.33 1.61 9.18
N ASN A 246 38.39 1.71 7.84
CA ASN A 246 39.63 1.70 7.06
C ASN A 246 39.87 3.02 6.31
N GLN A 247 38.99 4.02 6.48
CA GLN A 247 39.02 5.26 5.72
C GLN A 247 40.39 5.97 5.79
N GLN A 248 41.01 6.02 6.98
CA GLN A 248 42.32 6.65 7.18
C GLN A 248 43.45 6.02 6.35
N PHE A 249 43.37 4.72 6.05
CA PHE A 249 44.37 4.02 5.26
C PHE A 249 44.11 4.15 3.76
N LEU A 250 42.84 4.30 3.39
CA LEU A 250 42.42 4.42 2.00
C LEU A 250 42.62 5.84 1.47
N ASN A 251 42.50 6.86 2.33
CA ASN A 251 42.57 8.27 1.97
C ASN A 251 41.76 8.56 0.69
N LEU A 252 40.47 8.24 0.74
CA LEU A 252 39.57 8.32 -0.42
C LEU A 252 39.45 9.78 -0.89
N ALA A 253 39.70 10.03 -2.17
CA ALA A 253 39.46 11.34 -2.75
C ALA A 253 37.96 11.69 -2.72
N GLU A 254 37.59 12.97 -2.83
CA GLU A 254 36.18 13.39 -2.74
C GLU A 254 35.27 12.72 -3.79
N ARG A 255 35.82 12.45 -4.98
CA ARG A 255 35.14 11.76 -6.09
C ARG A 255 35.41 10.25 -6.12
N GLU A 256 36.16 9.73 -5.15
CA GLU A 256 36.46 8.31 -5.02
C GLU A 256 35.31 7.62 -4.26
N LYS A 257 34.60 6.77 -4.98
CA LYS A 257 33.41 6.04 -4.56
C LYS A 257 33.80 4.59 -4.22
N PRO A 258 33.40 4.06 -3.06
CA PRO A 258 33.57 2.66 -2.72
C PRO A 258 32.71 1.79 -3.64
N ILE A 259 33.27 0.69 -4.15
CA ILE A 259 32.56 -0.25 -5.01
C ILE A 259 32.42 -1.60 -4.34
N TYR A 260 33.53 -2.16 -3.87
CA TYR A 260 33.51 -3.46 -3.20
C TYR A 260 34.68 -3.61 -2.24
N ALA A 261 34.52 -4.48 -1.24
CA ALA A 261 35.62 -4.85 -0.35
C ALA A 261 35.48 -6.31 0.05
N VAL A 262 36.60 -7.03 0.04
CA VAL A 262 36.61 -8.47 0.31
C VAL A 262 37.85 -8.88 1.09
N LYS A 263 37.65 -9.71 2.11
CA LYS A 263 38.77 -10.31 2.87
C LYS A 263 39.48 -11.34 2.01
N THR A 264 40.81 -11.29 2.00
CA THR A 264 41.62 -12.15 1.15
C THR A 264 43.01 -12.41 1.72
N THR A 265 43.75 -13.32 1.09
CA THR A 265 45.17 -13.53 1.36
C THR A 265 45.98 -13.16 0.13
N LEU A 266 46.87 -12.18 0.27
CA LEU A 266 47.91 -11.87 -0.71
C LEU A 266 48.96 -12.99 -0.66
N MET A 267 49.05 -13.77 -1.73
CA MET A 267 49.94 -14.93 -1.84
C MET A 267 51.30 -14.57 -2.41
N ASN A 268 51.33 -13.63 -3.35
CA ASN A 268 52.55 -13.14 -3.98
C ASN A 268 52.33 -11.68 -4.38
N GLY A 269 53.36 -10.85 -4.24
CA GLY A 269 53.32 -9.43 -4.57
C GLY A 269 54.71 -8.96 -4.96
N LEU A 270 54.80 -7.95 -5.81
CA LEU A 270 56.07 -7.37 -6.19
C LEU A 270 56.62 -6.58 -4.98
N ASP A 271 57.59 -7.19 -4.32
CA ASP A 271 58.31 -6.62 -3.19
C ASP A 271 59.81 -6.67 -3.52
N PRO A 272 60.45 -5.52 -3.82
CA PRO A 272 61.90 -5.48 -4.01
C PRO A 272 62.68 -5.91 -2.75
N GLN A 273 62.03 -6.00 -1.58
CA GLN A 273 62.64 -6.36 -0.30
C GLN A 273 62.24 -7.74 0.27
N LYS A 274 61.45 -8.56 -0.45
CA LYS A 274 60.98 -9.91 -0.01
C LYS A 274 60.29 -9.96 1.38
N ARG A 275 59.79 -8.84 1.90
CA ARG A 275 59.12 -8.73 3.21
C ARG A 275 57.74 -9.36 3.22
N PHE A 276 57.02 -9.39 2.10
CA PHE A 276 55.65 -9.90 2.08
C PHE A 276 55.58 -11.43 1.89
N ARG A 277 55.68 -12.15 3.02
CA ARG A 277 55.12 -13.51 3.16
C ARG A 277 53.59 -13.45 3.02
N LYS A 278 52.95 -14.59 2.75
CA LYS A 278 51.49 -14.74 2.65
C LYS A 278 50.77 -13.88 3.70
N SER A 279 50.04 -12.87 3.25
CA SER A 279 49.50 -11.80 4.12
C SER A 279 47.98 -11.77 4.05
N LYS A 280 47.32 -11.90 5.19
CA LYS A 280 45.85 -11.79 5.30
C LYS A 280 45.45 -10.33 5.36
N GLY A 281 44.37 -9.95 4.70
CA GLY A 281 43.94 -8.55 4.66
C GLY A 281 42.63 -8.36 3.92
N ILE A 282 42.39 -7.13 3.49
CA ILE A 282 41.19 -6.74 2.76
C ILE A 282 41.62 -6.08 1.46
N LEU A 283 41.08 -6.59 0.35
CA LEU A 283 41.16 -5.95 -0.96
C LEU A 283 39.97 -5.00 -1.10
N PHE A 284 40.27 -3.71 -1.26
CA PHE A 284 39.31 -2.65 -1.51
C PHE A 284 39.33 -2.30 -3.00
N ILE A 285 38.14 -2.10 -3.54
CA ILE A 285 37.88 -1.71 -4.91
C ILE A 285 37.06 -0.43 -4.85
N THR A 286 37.63 0.67 -5.33
CA THR A 286 36.92 1.94 -5.55
C THR A 286 36.78 2.16 -7.05
N ASN A 287 36.17 3.26 -7.49
CA ASN A 287 36.19 3.62 -8.92
C ASN A 287 37.54 4.18 -9.39
N PHE A 288 38.47 4.50 -8.47
CA PHE A 288 39.79 5.03 -8.82
C PHE A 288 40.90 4.00 -8.60
N ASP A 289 40.88 3.30 -7.47
CA ASP A 289 42.02 2.50 -7.03
C ASP A 289 41.65 1.08 -6.60
N LEU A 290 42.60 0.17 -6.79
CA LEU A 290 42.69 -1.09 -6.06
C LEU A 290 43.66 -0.92 -4.91
N SER A 291 43.20 -1.19 -3.69
CA SER A 291 44.01 -1.08 -2.48
C SER A 291 43.98 -2.37 -1.67
N PHE A 292 45.12 -2.80 -1.13
CA PHE A 292 45.18 -3.93 -0.20
C PHE A 292 45.72 -3.49 1.15
N VAL A 293 44.91 -3.65 2.19
CA VAL A 293 45.28 -3.38 3.57
C VAL A 293 45.51 -4.71 4.28
N HIS A 294 46.74 -4.95 4.71
CA HIS A 294 47.11 -6.10 5.53
C HIS A 294 46.61 -5.93 6.96
N GLU A 295 46.04 -6.99 7.54
CA GLU A 295 45.71 -7.05 8.96
C GLU A 295 46.68 -8.02 9.67
N SER A 296 47.45 -7.52 10.65
CA SER A 296 48.39 -8.30 11.45
C SER A 296 48.08 -8.22 12.95
N GLY A 297 48.41 -9.28 13.71
CA GLY A 297 48.23 -9.34 15.17
C GLY A 297 46.88 -9.93 15.62
N PHE A 298 46.92 -10.68 16.74
CA PHE A 298 45.76 -11.39 17.28
C PHE A 298 44.89 -10.55 18.24
N ILE A 299 45.53 -9.69 19.06
CA ILE A 299 44.85 -8.92 20.12
C ILE A 299 44.63 -7.46 19.72
N LYS A 300 45.64 -6.81 19.12
CA LYS A 300 45.54 -5.47 18.53
C LYS A 300 45.85 -5.60 17.05
N LYS A 301 44.81 -5.65 16.22
CA LYS A 301 44.97 -5.70 14.76
C LYS A 301 45.69 -4.44 14.28
N ARG A 302 46.95 -4.55 13.88
CA ARG A 302 47.67 -3.54 13.13
C ARG A 302 47.25 -3.63 11.66
N LYS A 303 47.14 -2.48 11.01
CA LYS A 303 46.69 -2.36 9.63
C LYS A 303 47.73 -1.59 8.85
N ASP A 304 48.21 -2.18 7.76
CA ASP A 304 49.25 -1.60 6.92
C ASP A 304 48.77 -1.61 5.47
N LEU A 305 48.84 -0.47 4.78
CA LEU A 305 48.56 -0.38 3.36
C LEU A 305 49.74 -0.98 2.58
N ILE A 306 49.51 -2.08 1.89
CA ILE A 306 50.55 -2.82 1.16
C ILE A 306 50.74 -2.26 -0.25
N PHE A 307 49.62 -1.97 -0.93
CA PHE A 307 49.64 -1.23 -2.17
C PHE A 307 48.31 -0.50 -2.37
N LYS A 308 48.38 0.56 -3.17
CA LYS A 308 47.26 1.31 -3.73
C LYS A 308 47.66 1.66 -5.16
N ALA A 309 46.84 1.27 -6.12
CA ALA A 309 47.15 1.34 -7.55
C ALA A 309 45.90 1.78 -8.34
N PRO A 310 46.01 2.79 -9.23
CA PRO A 310 44.91 3.17 -10.09
C PRO A 310 44.37 2.02 -10.91
N ILE A 311 43.05 1.93 -11.01
CA ILE A 311 42.33 0.93 -11.81
C ILE A 311 42.54 1.15 -13.31
N GLU A 312 42.83 2.39 -13.72
CA GLU A 312 43.18 2.75 -15.09
C GLU A 312 44.49 2.06 -15.51
N ASP A 313 45.47 1.96 -14.61
CA ASP A 313 46.78 1.33 -14.83
C ASP A 313 46.72 -0.21 -14.90
N LEU A 314 45.54 -0.82 -14.66
CA LEU A 314 45.40 -2.27 -14.65
C LEU A 314 45.60 -2.86 -16.05
N ILE A 315 46.73 -3.50 -16.30
CA ILE A 315 47.06 -4.10 -17.59
C ILE A 315 46.34 -5.43 -17.78
N LYS A 316 46.32 -6.25 -16.73
CA LYS A 316 45.82 -7.62 -16.83
C LYS A 316 45.20 -8.11 -15.54
N ILE A 317 44.02 -8.70 -15.68
CA ILE A 317 43.30 -9.42 -14.64
C ILE A 317 42.91 -10.80 -15.16
N LYS A 318 43.23 -11.86 -14.42
CA LYS A 318 42.81 -13.22 -14.79
C LYS A 318 42.77 -14.13 -13.58
N ASP A 319 42.00 -15.19 -13.72
CA ASP A 319 42.10 -16.34 -12.85
C ASP A 319 43.29 -17.23 -13.25
N LYS A 320 44.05 -17.70 -12.26
CA LYS A 320 45.27 -18.50 -12.43
C LYS A 320 45.24 -19.72 -11.51
N GLY A 321 45.51 -20.90 -12.09
CA GLY A 321 45.61 -22.17 -11.38
C GLY A 321 44.38 -23.07 -11.58
N LYS A 322 44.57 -24.39 -11.52
CA LYS A 322 43.48 -25.37 -11.68
C LYS A 322 42.86 -25.78 -10.34
N LEU A 323 43.70 -26.18 -9.38
CA LEU A 323 43.29 -26.67 -8.06
C LEU A 323 43.19 -25.53 -7.02
N PHE A 324 44.17 -24.63 -7.01
CA PHE A 324 44.18 -23.45 -6.14
C PHE A 324 44.04 -22.21 -7.02
N ARG A 325 42.80 -21.93 -7.43
CA ARG A 325 42.47 -20.76 -8.25
C ARG A 325 42.86 -19.48 -7.49
N LYS A 326 43.52 -18.57 -8.17
CA LYS A 326 44.03 -17.32 -7.63
C LYS A 326 43.65 -16.18 -8.57
N LEU A 327 43.29 -15.04 -7.99
CA LEU A 327 43.14 -13.81 -8.75
C LEU A 327 44.52 -13.20 -9.02
N PHE A 328 44.93 -13.15 -10.28
CA PHE A 328 46.16 -12.50 -10.72
C PHE A 328 45.84 -11.11 -11.27
N ILE A 329 46.53 -10.10 -10.73
CA ILE A 329 46.39 -8.69 -11.08
C ILE A 329 47.78 -8.16 -11.47
N GLN A 330 47.88 -7.45 -12.59
CA GLN A 330 49.13 -6.88 -13.09
C GLN A 330 48.93 -5.42 -13.51
N PHE A 331 49.84 -4.59 -13.02
CA PHE A 331 50.07 -3.19 -13.38
C PHE A 331 51.47 -3.05 -14.00
N ASP A 332 51.83 -1.87 -14.49
CA ASP A 332 53.16 -1.63 -15.08
C ASP A 332 54.28 -1.77 -14.04
N TYR A 333 53.99 -1.39 -12.81
CA TYR A 333 54.93 -1.36 -11.69
C TYR A 333 54.77 -2.55 -10.72
N GLY A 334 53.88 -3.51 -10.99
CA GLY A 334 53.54 -4.52 -9.98
C GLY A 334 52.75 -5.73 -10.49
N LYS A 335 52.96 -6.88 -9.87
CA LYS A 335 52.15 -8.10 -10.06
C LYS A 335 51.72 -8.65 -8.70
N TYR A 336 50.46 -8.98 -8.56
CA TYR A 336 49.85 -9.44 -7.31
C TYR A 336 49.01 -10.70 -7.55
N GLU A 337 49.10 -11.65 -6.63
CA GLU A 337 48.30 -12.88 -6.61
C GLU A 337 47.51 -12.98 -5.31
N PHE A 338 46.19 -13.07 -5.40
CA PHE A 338 45.30 -13.21 -4.25
C PHE A 338 44.63 -14.57 -4.24
N SER A 339 44.46 -15.12 -3.04
CA SER A 339 43.73 -16.36 -2.82
C SER A 339 42.32 -16.06 -2.33
N PHE A 340 41.33 -16.54 -3.09
CA PHE A 340 39.91 -16.47 -2.75
C PHE A 340 39.27 -17.85 -2.84
N PRO A 341 38.10 -18.07 -2.21
CA PRO A 341 37.18 -19.14 -2.63
C PRO A 341 36.94 -19.09 -4.14
N SER A 342 36.95 -20.24 -4.80
CA SER A 342 36.92 -20.35 -6.27
C SER A 342 35.68 -19.69 -6.89
N ASN A 343 34.54 -19.74 -6.20
CA ASN A 343 33.29 -19.09 -6.61
C ASN A 343 33.32 -17.56 -6.55
N LEU A 344 34.25 -16.96 -5.79
CA LEU A 344 34.34 -15.50 -5.63
C LEU A 344 35.25 -14.83 -6.64
N ILE A 345 36.18 -15.56 -7.27
CA ILE A 345 37.19 -14.96 -8.17
C ILE A 345 36.51 -14.26 -9.36
N SER A 346 35.60 -14.95 -10.05
CA SER A 346 34.87 -14.37 -11.19
C SER A 346 34.10 -13.10 -10.80
N LYS A 347 33.42 -13.15 -9.65
CA LYS A 347 32.65 -12.00 -9.12
C LYS A 347 33.55 -10.81 -8.80
N ILE A 348 34.71 -11.05 -8.21
CA ILE A 348 35.67 -9.99 -7.90
C ILE A 348 36.25 -9.40 -9.19
N MET A 349 36.53 -10.23 -10.20
CA MET A 349 36.95 -9.74 -11.51
C MET A 349 35.90 -8.82 -12.13
N GLU A 350 34.62 -9.21 -12.07
CA GLU A 350 33.51 -8.38 -12.55
C GLU A 350 33.44 -7.04 -11.80
N TYR A 351 33.60 -7.03 -10.48
CA TYR A 351 33.64 -5.76 -9.72
C TYR A 351 34.82 -4.87 -10.10
N ILE A 352 36.00 -5.43 -10.34
CA ILE A 352 37.18 -4.67 -10.76
C ILE A 352 36.96 -4.08 -12.16
N LEU A 353 36.32 -4.84 -13.07
CA LEU A 353 36.00 -4.35 -14.41
C LEU A 353 34.90 -3.29 -14.36
N LEU A 354 33.86 -3.51 -13.56
CA LEU A 354 32.79 -2.54 -13.31
C LEU A 354 33.33 -1.23 -12.73
N ALA A 355 34.38 -1.32 -11.92
CA ALA A 355 34.99 -0.15 -11.32
C ALA A 355 35.50 0.88 -12.33
N ARG A 356 35.99 0.43 -13.48
CA ARG A 356 36.42 1.29 -14.59
C ARG A 356 35.31 2.15 -15.15
N ALA A 357 34.11 1.60 -15.25
CA ALA A 357 32.96 2.27 -15.85
C ALA A 357 32.00 2.83 -14.79
N PHE A 358 32.38 2.84 -13.51
CA PHE A 358 31.47 3.20 -12.42
C PHE A 358 31.07 4.67 -12.48
N GLN A 359 31.99 5.56 -12.88
CA GLN A 359 31.66 6.98 -13.01
C GLN A 359 30.66 7.28 -14.13
N GLU A 360 30.78 6.60 -15.27
CA GLU A 360 29.89 6.79 -16.42
C GLU A 360 28.49 6.21 -16.18
N ASN A 361 28.40 5.12 -15.41
CA ASN A 361 27.14 4.42 -15.15
C ASN A 361 26.36 4.96 -13.93
N ASP A 362 27.02 5.67 -13.00
CA ASP A 362 26.41 6.19 -11.77
C ASP A 362 26.15 7.70 -11.82
N ILE A 363 25.32 8.11 -12.78
CA ILE A 363 24.76 9.47 -12.77
C ILE A 363 23.73 9.53 -11.64
N TYR A 364 24.16 10.06 -10.50
CA TYR A 364 23.31 10.32 -9.36
C TYR A 364 22.25 11.37 -9.73
N ASP A 365 20.98 11.00 -9.61
CA ASP A 365 19.86 11.89 -9.90
C ASP A 365 19.60 12.86 -8.74
N ASN A 366 20.36 13.97 -8.75
CA ASN A 366 20.21 15.06 -7.78
C ASN A 366 18.79 15.67 -7.78
N VAL A 367 18.10 15.67 -8.91
CA VAL A 367 16.76 16.28 -9.04
C VAL A 367 15.75 15.42 -8.29
N SER A 368 15.72 14.12 -8.59
CA SER A 368 14.86 13.17 -7.87
C SER A 368 15.20 13.11 -6.39
N ALA A 369 16.48 13.16 -6.02
CA ALA A 369 16.89 13.19 -4.62
C ALA A 369 16.35 14.40 -3.86
N LYS A 370 16.43 15.60 -4.46
CA LYS A 370 15.89 16.83 -3.88
C LYS A 370 14.37 16.74 -3.73
N GLN A 371 13.66 16.33 -4.77
CA GLN A 371 12.21 16.16 -4.75
C GLN A 371 11.76 15.15 -3.68
N LEU A 372 12.45 14.01 -3.58
CA LEU A 372 12.18 12.98 -2.56
C LEU A 372 12.35 13.52 -1.12
N HIS A 373 13.29 14.43 -0.91
CA HIS A 373 13.51 15.05 0.41
C HIS A 373 12.47 16.11 0.75
N GLU A 374 11.97 16.85 -0.23
CA GLU A 374 10.94 17.87 -0.06
C GLU A 374 9.53 17.26 0.06
N MET A 375 9.33 16.05 -0.46
CA MET A 375 8.04 15.38 -0.45
C MET A 375 7.62 14.93 0.96
N ASP A 376 6.38 15.23 1.31
CA ASP A 376 5.74 14.83 2.56
C ASP A 376 4.42 14.08 2.27
N LEU A 377 4.21 13.00 2.99
CA LEU A 377 3.05 12.13 2.95
C LEU A 377 2.28 12.28 4.25
N ASP A 378 1.16 12.98 4.16
CA ASP A 378 0.22 13.13 5.26
C ASP A 378 -1.10 12.40 4.96
N LEU A 379 -1.58 11.64 5.93
CA LEU A 379 -2.90 10.98 5.90
C LEU A 379 -3.94 11.71 6.75
N SER A 380 -3.59 12.80 7.43
CA SER A 380 -4.44 13.47 8.42
C SER A 380 -5.76 13.95 7.81
N ASP A 381 -5.76 14.42 6.56
CA ASP A 381 -7.01 14.80 5.87
C ASP A 381 -7.99 13.62 5.73
N LEU A 382 -7.47 12.43 5.42
CA LEU A 382 -8.27 11.22 5.23
C LEU A 382 -8.80 10.72 6.58
N VAL A 383 -7.96 10.72 7.61
CA VAL A 383 -8.35 10.40 8.99
C VAL A 383 -9.43 11.36 9.48
N ARG A 384 -9.20 12.67 9.35
CA ARG A 384 -10.16 13.71 9.75
C ARG A 384 -11.49 13.54 9.03
N TYR A 385 -11.47 13.34 7.71
CA TYR A 385 -12.70 13.15 6.94
C TYR A 385 -13.51 11.92 7.41
N ILE A 386 -12.84 10.79 7.66
CA ILE A 386 -13.51 9.58 8.16
C ILE A 386 -14.12 9.84 9.54
N GLU A 387 -13.34 10.38 10.48
CA GLU A 387 -13.82 10.62 11.85
C GLU A 387 -14.97 11.64 11.89
N GLU A 388 -14.86 12.75 11.16
CA GLU A 388 -15.94 13.74 11.06
C GLU A 388 -17.25 13.12 10.54
N ASN A 389 -17.17 12.26 9.52
CA ASN A 389 -18.35 11.60 8.99
C ASN A 389 -18.92 10.58 9.99
N ILE A 390 -18.08 9.77 10.62
CA ILE A 390 -18.52 8.83 11.67
C ILE A 390 -19.23 9.59 12.79
N HIS A 391 -18.61 10.64 13.32
CA HIS A 391 -19.21 11.48 14.36
C HIS A 391 -20.54 12.09 13.91
N SER A 392 -20.63 12.55 12.66
CA SER A 392 -21.87 13.07 12.07
C SER A 392 -22.99 12.03 12.12
N PHE A 393 -22.75 10.79 11.67
CA PHE A 393 -23.77 9.72 11.73
C PHE A 393 -24.23 9.42 13.16
N PHE A 394 -23.30 9.28 14.11
CA PHE A 394 -23.65 8.99 15.51
C PHE A 394 -24.37 10.17 16.17
N SER A 395 -24.01 11.41 15.85
CA SER A 395 -24.71 12.60 16.34
C SER A 395 -26.17 12.66 15.86
N ILE A 396 -26.41 12.36 14.58
CA ILE A 396 -27.76 12.28 14.00
C ILE A 396 -28.58 11.20 14.71
N LYS A 397 -27.99 10.03 14.96
CA LYS A 397 -28.68 8.94 15.67
C LYS A 397 -29.07 9.34 17.09
N CYS A 398 -28.18 10.01 17.83
CA CYS A 398 -28.48 10.52 19.16
C CYS A 398 -29.63 11.52 19.15
N GLN A 399 -29.66 12.45 18.19
CA GLN A 399 -30.75 13.43 18.05
C GLN A 399 -32.10 12.74 17.76
N ILE A 400 -32.12 11.74 16.88
CA ILE A 400 -33.34 10.97 16.58
C ILE A 400 -33.86 10.27 17.83
N ASN A 401 -32.98 9.60 18.58
CA ASN A 401 -33.35 8.92 19.82
C ASN A 401 -33.90 9.90 20.87
N GLN A 402 -33.29 11.09 21.01
CA GLN A 402 -33.78 12.14 21.92
C GLN A 402 -35.17 12.66 21.51
N ASN A 403 -35.41 12.87 20.22
CA ASN A 403 -36.72 13.29 19.72
C ASN A 403 -37.81 12.24 20.00
N ILE A 404 -37.49 10.96 19.86
CA ILE A 404 -38.42 9.86 20.18
C ILE A 404 -38.77 9.87 21.69
N ILE A 405 -37.79 10.10 22.56
CA ILE A 405 -38.02 10.19 24.02
C ILE A 405 -38.87 11.41 24.36
N ASN A 406 -38.54 12.58 23.80
CA ASN A 406 -39.23 13.83 24.07
C ASN A 406 -40.69 13.82 23.59
N ASN A 407 -40.99 13.17 22.46
CA ASN A 407 -42.36 13.04 21.98
C ASN A 407 -43.21 12.14 22.89
N LYS A 408 -42.64 11.06 23.42
CA LYS A 408 -43.35 10.19 24.38
C LYS A 408 -43.72 10.92 25.67
N ASN A 409 -42.82 11.75 26.18
CA ASN A 409 -43.08 12.53 27.39
C ASN A 409 -44.18 13.59 27.19
N LYS A 410 -44.46 14.03 25.95
CA LYS A 410 -45.55 14.95 25.64
C LYS A 410 -46.91 14.27 25.55
N ASP A 411 -46.95 13.00 25.15
CA ASP A 411 -48.19 12.21 25.06
C ASP A 411 -48.62 11.63 26.42
N GLU A 412 -47.74 11.69 27.44
CA GLU A 412 -48.00 11.24 28.82
C GLU A 412 -48.29 12.38 29.81
N GLU A 413 -48.42 13.65 29.38
CA GLU A 413 -48.95 14.70 30.27
C GLU A 413 -50.43 14.39 30.60
N PRO A 414 -50.79 14.16 31.88
CA PRO A 414 -52.17 13.95 32.24
C PRO A 414 -52.92 15.26 32.03
N TYR A 415 -53.97 15.21 31.19
CA TYR A 415 -55.03 16.20 31.18
C TYR A 415 -55.61 16.33 32.59
N PHE A 416 -55.04 17.21 33.42
CA PHE A 416 -55.70 17.67 34.63
C PHE A 416 -56.89 18.51 34.18
N ASN A 417 -58.07 17.93 34.40
CA ASN A 417 -59.38 18.54 34.30
C ASN A 417 -59.37 19.99 34.79
N ASN A 418 -59.67 20.91 33.88
CA ASN A 418 -60.28 22.18 34.23
C ASN A 418 -61.68 22.19 33.64
N SER A 419 -62.68 21.93 34.48
CA SER A 419 -64.06 22.30 34.21
C SER A 419 -64.69 22.98 35.43
N LEU A 420 -64.90 24.29 35.26
CA LEU A 420 -66.03 25.11 35.72
C LEU A 420 -66.19 25.44 37.21
N ASN A 421 -65.95 26.73 37.54
CA ASN A 421 -66.97 27.55 38.20
C ASN A 421 -66.87 29.05 37.79
N TYR A 422 -68.00 29.74 37.91
CA TYR A 422 -68.49 30.90 37.12
C TYR A 422 -67.99 32.29 37.63
N PRO A 423 -68.47 33.47 37.13
CA PRO A 423 -67.64 34.64 36.78
C PRO A 423 -67.81 35.84 37.73
N GLN A 424 -66.91 36.84 37.72
CA GLN A 424 -67.27 38.25 37.97
C GLN A 424 -66.21 39.26 37.46
N TYR A 425 -66.70 40.21 36.67
CA TYR A 425 -66.39 41.65 36.58
C TYR A 425 -64.94 42.19 36.62
N TRP A 426 -64.51 42.75 35.46
CA TRP A 426 -63.90 44.07 35.13
C TRP A 426 -63.08 44.88 36.19
N PRO A 427 -62.19 45.86 35.81
CA PRO A 427 -61.67 46.26 34.49
C PRO A 427 -60.15 46.64 34.42
N GLN A 428 -59.65 46.71 33.18
CA GLN A 428 -58.72 47.69 32.57
C GLN A 428 -57.45 48.21 33.29
N LYS A 429 -56.32 48.09 32.56
CA LYS A 429 -55.34 49.14 32.12
C LYS A 429 -54.02 48.40 31.80
N GLY A 430 -53.31 48.55 30.69
CA GLY A 430 -53.20 49.61 29.71
C GLY A 430 -51.70 49.97 29.55
N TYR A 431 -51.22 50.07 28.31
CA TYR A 431 -49.92 50.61 27.83
C TYR A 431 -48.69 49.68 27.94
N ASN A 432 -48.03 49.27 26.85
CA ASN A 432 -47.28 49.96 25.77
C ASN A 432 -45.85 50.39 26.14
N ASN A 433 -44.89 49.73 25.48
CA ASN A 433 -43.77 50.24 24.65
C ASN A 433 -42.78 51.32 25.15
N TYR A 434 -41.61 51.23 24.51
CA TYR A 434 -40.45 52.14 24.44
C TYR A 434 -39.38 51.93 25.54
N SER A 435 -38.08 52.10 25.31
CA SER A 435 -37.22 52.24 24.12
C SER A 435 -35.79 52.44 24.60
N MET A 436 -34.83 52.00 23.78
CA MET A 436 -33.47 52.53 23.55
C MET A 436 -32.79 53.45 24.59
N ASN A 437 -31.55 53.09 24.97
CA ASN A 437 -30.29 53.77 24.57
C ASN A 437 -29.17 53.63 25.64
N ASN A 438 -28.02 53.15 25.15
CA ASN A 438 -26.63 53.41 25.55
C ASN A 438 -26.32 54.93 25.75
N PRO A 439 -25.08 55.37 26.10
CA PRO A 439 -23.86 54.71 26.64
C PRO A 439 -23.13 55.55 27.74
N ALA A 440 -21.87 55.19 28.01
CA ALA A 440 -20.74 56.00 28.52
C ALA A 440 -20.65 56.18 30.06
N GLU A 441 -19.51 56.34 30.73
CA GLU A 441 -18.06 56.22 30.48
C GLU A 441 -17.38 56.31 31.89
N GLU A 442 -16.04 56.33 31.92
CA GLU A 442 -15.12 56.68 33.03
C GLU A 442 -14.70 55.51 33.97
N SER A 443 -13.47 54.96 33.94
CA SER A 443 -12.08 55.46 33.91
C SER A 443 -11.50 55.83 35.28
N THR A 444 -10.38 55.18 35.65
CA THR A 444 -9.18 55.63 36.42
C THR A 444 -8.58 54.46 37.23
N LEU A 445 -7.30 54.38 37.61
CA LEU A 445 -5.97 54.69 37.06
C LEU A 445 -4.94 54.19 38.15
N TYR A 446 -3.65 54.07 37.80
CA TYR A 446 -2.45 53.78 38.63
C TYR A 446 -2.16 52.31 39.01
N SER A 447 -0.93 51.77 39.05
CA SER A 447 0.44 52.19 38.63
C SER A 447 1.45 51.06 38.88
N ASP A 448 2.61 51.18 38.24
CA ASP A 448 3.83 50.33 38.29
C ASP A 448 4.40 50.01 39.69
N ILE A 449 5.22 48.94 39.78
CA ILE A 449 6.64 48.95 40.22
C ILE A 449 7.28 47.54 40.15
N ASN A 450 8.53 47.52 39.66
CA ASN A 450 9.52 46.43 39.65
C ASN A 450 9.97 45.96 41.04
N SER A 451 10.30 44.67 41.20
CA SER A 451 11.45 44.22 42.02
C SER A 451 11.78 42.73 41.83
N GLN A 452 13.08 42.42 41.75
CA GLN A 452 13.71 41.12 41.57
C GLN A 452 13.97 40.38 42.91
N SER A 453 13.80 39.05 42.88
CA SER A 453 14.50 37.97 43.65
C SER A 453 14.29 37.86 45.19
N PRO A 454 14.58 36.72 45.87
CA PRO A 454 15.06 35.40 45.42
C PRO A 454 14.23 34.18 45.94
N ILE A 455 14.62 32.98 45.47
CA ILE A 455 14.16 31.63 45.84
C ILE A 455 14.57 31.29 47.30
N PRO A 456 13.77 30.48 48.04
CA PRO A 456 14.28 29.18 48.49
C PRO A 456 13.31 27.99 48.36
N GLU A 457 13.94 26.82 48.51
CA GLU A 457 13.59 25.43 48.21
C GLU A 457 12.38 24.78 48.92
N ASP A 458 11.97 23.67 48.29
CA ASP A 458 11.41 22.41 48.81
C ASP A 458 10.00 22.36 49.41
N HIS A 459 9.10 21.68 48.69
CA HIS A 459 8.57 20.39 49.14
C HIS A 459 7.84 19.57 48.05
N ASN A 460 8.12 18.27 48.09
CA ASN A 460 7.54 17.16 47.34
C ASN A 460 6.01 17.14 47.28
N TYR A 461 5.44 16.88 46.09
CA TYR A 461 4.23 16.06 45.95
C TYR A 461 4.18 15.35 44.59
N TYR A 462 3.96 14.03 44.64
CA TYR A 462 3.64 13.15 43.52
C TYR A 462 2.52 13.72 42.63
N ARG A 463 2.71 13.76 41.30
CA ARG A 463 1.59 13.89 40.36
C ARG A 463 1.69 12.96 39.16
N ASN A 464 0.55 12.28 38.99
CA ASN A 464 0.18 11.34 37.96
C ASN A 464 0.35 11.87 36.54
N ILE A 465 0.82 10.95 35.71
CA ILE A 465 0.74 10.93 34.25
C ILE A 465 -0.73 10.77 33.86
N TYR A 466 -1.29 11.71 33.08
CA TYR A 466 -2.40 11.58 32.09
C TYR A 466 -3.13 12.92 31.92
N ASN A 467 -2.60 13.84 31.09
CA ASN A 467 -3.41 14.78 30.29
C ASN A 467 -2.54 15.58 29.28
N PRO A 468 -2.62 15.36 27.95
CA PRO A 468 -1.97 16.24 26.98
C PRO A 468 -3.02 16.95 26.09
N TYR A 469 -3.85 17.81 26.69
CA TYR A 469 -4.60 18.85 25.96
C TYR A 469 -4.54 20.17 26.73
N MET A 470 -3.40 20.85 26.67
CA MET A 470 -3.21 22.22 27.15
C MET A 470 -2.08 22.89 26.35
N HIS A 471 -2.39 23.41 25.16
CA HIS A 471 -1.62 24.44 24.48
C HIS A 471 -2.62 25.53 24.08
N GLN A 472 -2.70 26.62 24.87
CA GLN A 472 -2.00 27.89 24.65
C GLN A 472 -2.36 28.56 23.32
N ASN A 473 -3.23 29.56 23.43
CA ASN A 473 -3.65 30.49 22.40
C ASN A 473 -2.47 31.36 21.93
N PHE A 474 -2.02 31.16 20.71
CA PHE A 474 -1.32 32.19 19.93
C PHE A 474 -2.16 32.48 18.68
N ARG A 475 -2.69 33.70 18.57
CA ARG A 475 -3.26 34.24 17.34
C ARG A 475 -2.16 34.93 16.54
N PRO A 476 -1.90 34.55 15.28
CA PRO A 476 -1.29 35.45 14.31
C PRO A 476 -2.39 36.28 13.63
N MET A 477 -2.08 37.56 13.38
CA MET A 477 -2.91 38.45 12.58
C MET A 477 -3.02 37.96 11.13
N ASP A 478 -4.25 37.83 10.64
CA ASP A 478 -4.57 37.67 9.22
C ASP A 478 -4.50 39.02 8.50
N ASN A 479 -3.61 39.11 7.51
CA ASN A 479 -3.67 40.16 6.49
C ASN A 479 -4.66 39.74 5.39
N HIS A 480 -5.72 40.51 5.25
CA HIS A 480 -6.67 40.42 4.14
C HIS A 480 -6.05 40.90 2.82
N GLN A 481 -6.37 40.17 1.74
CA GLN A 481 -6.87 40.64 0.43
C GLN A 481 -6.24 39.86 -0.73
N TYR A 482 -6.97 38.89 -1.28
CA TYR A 482 -7.21 38.74 -2.72
C TYR A 482 -8.29 37.64 -2.91
N ASN A 483 -9.56 38.07 -2.96
CA ASN A 483 -10.69 37.20 -3.29
C ASN A 483 -10.91 37.23 -4.81
N GLY A 484 -10.53 36.16 -5.51
CA GLY A 484 -10.89 35.91 -6.90
C GLY A 484 -11.76 34.67 -7.01
N ARG A 485 -13.09 34.82 -6.88
CA ARG A 485 -14.04 33.73 -7.17
C ARG A 485 -14.26 33.65 -8.68
N PHE A 486 -13.74 32.60 -9.32
CA PHE A 486 -14.24 32.15 -10.63
C PHE A 486 -15.47 31.27 -10.39
N ARG A 487 -16.60 31.58 -11.03
CA ARG A 487 -17.85 30.82 -10.88
C ARG A 487 -17.98 29.65 -11.85
N ASP A 488 -17.09 29.55 -12.84
CA ASP A 488 -17.20 28.57 -13.91
C ASP A 488 -15.83 27.93 -14.27
N VAL A 489 -15.82 26.62 -14.49
CA VAL A 489 -14.63 25.82 -14.84
C VAL A 489 -14.15 26.19 -16.25
N ASP A 490 -15.06 26.59 -17.13
CA ASP A 490 -14.72 26.96 -18.50
C ASP A 490 -14.02 28.32 -18.58
N GLU A 491 -14.41 29.29 -17.74
CA GLU A 491 -13.68 30.57 -17.62
C GLU A 491 -12.24 30.36 -17.15
N ARG A 492 -12.03 29.47 -16.16
CA ARG A 492 -10.69 29.12 -15.68
C ARG A 492 -9.85 28.50 -16.80
N ASN A 493 -10.43 27.61 -17.61
CA ASN A 493 -9.72 26.96 -18.72
C ASN A 493 -9.40 27.95 -19.86
N ILE A 494 -10.28 28.90 -20.15
CA ILE A 494 -10.03 29.97 -21.12
C ILE A 494 -8.90 30.90 -20.64
N LEU A 495 -8.89 31.23 -19.36
CA LEU A 495 -7.86 32.09 -18.76
C LEU A 495 -6.48 31.40 -18.75
N MET A 496 -6.43 30.10 -18.41
CA MET A 496 -5.20 29.30 -18.46
C MET A 496 -4.65 29.18 -19.89
N LYS A 497 -5.53 29.01 -20.89
CA LYS A 497 -5.12 29.02 -22.31
C LYS A 497 -4.64 30.39 -22.78
N ARG A 498 -5.16 31.50 -22.23
CA ARG A 498 -4.65 32.85 -22.52
C ARG A 498 -3.29 33.09 -21.85
N LEU A 499 -3.11 32.64 -20.61
CA LEU A 499 -1.82 32.72 -19.89
C LEU A 499 -0.72 31.90 -20.58
N GLU A 500 -1.02 30.69 -21.05
CA GLU A 500 -0.06 29.90 -21.86
C GLU A 500 0.32 30.58 -23.17
N LYS A 501 -0.62 31.30 -23.81
CA LYS A 501 -0.32 32.06 -25.03
C LYS A 501 0.58 33.26 -24.73
N VAL A 502 0.32 33.99 -23.65
CA VAL A 502 1.16 35.14 -23.26
C VAL A 502 2.57 34.66 -22.87
N GLN A 503 2.70 33.55 -22.17
CA GLN A 503 4.01 32.98 -21.80
C GLN A 503 4.79 32.41 -23.00
N LYS A 504 4.11 31.98 -24.07
CA LYS A 504 4.76 31.50 -25.31
C LYS A 504 5.23 32.61 -26.24
N PHE A 505 4.82 33.87 -26.03
CA PHE A 505 5.19 35.00 -26.88
C PHE A 505 6.10 36.05 -26.21
N ASP A 506 6.38 35.95 -24.91
CA ASP A 506 7.27 36.88 -24.17
C ASP A 506 8.63 36.26 -23.78
N GLN A 507 9.34 35.67 -24.73
CA GLN A 507 10.79 35.48 -24.62
C GLN A 507 11.47 35.75 -25.97
N GLN A 508 11.70 37.02 -26.28
CA GLN A 508 12.90 37.50 -26.99
C GLN A 508 12.88 39.03 -27.11
N PHE A 509 13.66 39.71 -26.27
CA PHE A 509 14.26 41.01 -26.61
C PHE A 509 15.77 40.91 -26.38
N PRO A 510 16.61 41.23 -27.39
CA PRO A 510 18.06 41.37 -27.23
C PRO A 510 18.41 42.79 -26.77
N PRO A 511 19.61 43.02 -26.20
CA PRO A 511 20.03 44.36 -25.84
C PRO A 511 20.43 45.17 -27.07
N ALA A 512 20.05 46.44 -27.07
CA ALA A 512 20.38 47.42 -28.08
C ALA A 512 21.89 47.64 -28.19
N THR A 513 22.43 47.55 -29.41
CA THR A 513 23.59 48.32 -29.85
C THR A 513 23.36 48.80 -31.28
N HIS A 514 23.50 50.12 -31.44
CA HIS A 514 23.44 50.84 -32.71
C HIS A 514 24.68 50.56 -33.57
N GLY A 515 24.52 50.53 -34.90
CA GLY A 515 25.55 51.08 -35.79
C GLY A 515 25.83 50.37 -37.11
N LEU A 516 25.03 50.70 -38.13
CA LEU A 516 25.43 51.03 -39.51
C LEU A 516 25.88 49.95 -40.52
N ARG A 517 25.05 49.88 -41.58
CA ARG A 517 25.35 49.90 -43.04
C ARG A 517 26.11 48.74 -43.69
N GLY A 518 25.50 48.23 -44.75
CA GLY A 518 26.19 47.62 -45.89
C GLY A 518 25.29 46.70 -46.71
N ASP A 519 24.59 47.28 -47.70
CA ASP A 519 23.99 46.56 -48.83
C ASP A 519 25.03 45.67 -49.54
N PHE A 520 24.64 44.52 -50.10
CA PHE A 520 25.08 44.04 -51.42
C PHE A 520 24.37 42.72 -51.82
N GLU A 521 23.50 42.86 -52.84
CA GLU A 521 23.30 42.03 -54.03
C GLU A 521 22.83 40.57 -54.04
N ARG A 522 21.88 40.39 -54.97
CA ARG A 522 21.36 39.16 -55.59
C ARG A 522 22.45 38.39 -56.35
N SER A 523 22.37 37.05 -56.35
CA SER A 523 22.43 36.25 -57.58
C SER A 523 22.03 34.78 -57.35
N ASN A 524 21.25 34.26 -58.29
CA ASN A 524 20.79 32.88 -58.46
C ASN A 524 21.93 31.91 -58.85
N TYR A 525 21.85 30.64 -58.42
CA TYR A 525 21.48 29.47 -59.24
C TYR A 525 21.93 28.12 -58.62
N ARG A 526 21.06 27.12 -58.84
CA ARG A 526 21.25 25.66 -58.94
C ARG A 526 21.24 24.77 -57.69
N ASP A 527 20.14 24.02 -57.62
CA ASP A 527 20.07 22.55 -57.62
C ASP A 527 21.19 21.79 -56.90
N PHE A 528 20.87 21.29 -55.70
CA PHE A 528 21.41 20.05 -55.18
C PHE A 528 20.39 19.41 -54.23
N ASN A 529 19.73 18.34 -54.69
CA ASN A 529 19.26 17.26 -53.79
C ASN A 529 20.48 16.72 -53.05
N PRO A 530 20.39 16.52 -51.72
CA PRO A 530 20.37 15.14 -51.19
C PRO A 530 19.65 15.05 -49.82
N PRO A 531 19.77 13.95 -49.06
CA PRO A 531 19.11 12.67 -49.27
C PRO A 531 18.16 12.32 -48.10
N PHE A 532 17.45 11.21 -48.27
CA PHE A 532 16.79 10.41 -47.24
C PHE A 532 17.40 10.53 -45.84
N HIS A 533 16.58 10.95 -44.87
CA HIS A 533 16.81 10.66 -43.45
C HIS A 533 15.71 9.73 -42.95
N ASP A 534 16.10 8.47 -42.77
CA ASP A 534 15.44 7.48 -41.94
C ASP A 534 15.17 8.05 -40.54
N ASN A 535 13.90 8.26 -40.20
CA ASN A 535 13.47 8.40 -38.80
C ASN A 535 13.19 7.00 -38.23
N ASN A 536 14.27 6.26 -38.04
CA ASN A 536 14.30 5.01 -37.31
C ASN A 536 14.50 5.32 -35.82
N TYR A 537 13.44 5.74 -35.11
CA TYR A 537 13.43 5.77 -33.65
C TYR A 537 13.21 4.35 -33.10
N HIS A 538 14.22 3.51 -33.33
CA HIS A 538 14.47 2.31 -32.54
C HIS A 538 15.73 2.53 -31.72
N SER A 539 15.60 3.08 -30.52
CA SER A 539 16.52 2.81 -29.40
C SER A 539 15.97 3.44 -28.14
N PHE A 540 15.64 2.61 -27.15
CA PHE A 540 15.75 2.88 -25.70
C PHE A 540 15.18 1.71 -24.86
N ASN A 541 14.59 0.69 -25.49
CA ASN A 541 14.05 -0.48 -24.77
C ASN A 541 15.01 -1.69 -24.65
N ASP A 542 16.20 -1.66 -25.25
CA ASP A 542 17.16 -2.78 -25.16
C ASP A 542 18.21 -2.66 -24.04
N PHE A 543 18.26 -1.54 -23.30
CA PHE A 543 19.15 -1.40 -22.14
C PHE A 543 18.64 -2.09 -20.86
N HIS A 544 17.46 -2.70 -20.90
CA HIS A 544 16.93 -3.49 -19.78
C HIS A 544 17.63 -4.84 -19.57
N LYS A 545 18.59 -5.24 -20.43
CA LYS A 545 19.30 -6.53 -20.31
C LYS A 545 20.65 -6.48 -19.58
N ASN A 546 21.19 -5.30 -19.27
CA ASN A 546 22.43 -5.14 -18.50
C ASN A 546 22.17 -4.65 -17.08
N HIS A 547 21.07 -5.10 -16.46
CA HIS A 547 20.83 -4.77 -15.05
C HIS A 547 21.81 -5.54 -14.18
N LEU A 548 22.70 -4.80 -13.52
CA LEU A 548 23.62 -5.28 -12.48
C LEU A 548 22.89 -6.03 -11.34
N TYR A 549 21.56 -6.02 -11.32
CA TYR A 549 20.68 -6.77 -10.43
C TYR A 549 21.11 -8.24 -10.24
N ASP A 550 21.54 -8.94 -11.29
CA ASP A 550 21.94 -10.35 -11.21
C ASP A 550 23.30 -10.54 -10.49
N LEU A 551 24.19 -9.53 -10.51
CA LEU A 551 25.46 -9.55 -9.75
C LEU A 551 25.24 -9.39 -8.24
N PHE A 552 24.13 -8.76 -7.86
CA PHE A 552 23.85 -8.37 -6.47
C PHE A 552 22.82 -9.26 -5.76
N ASN A 553 22.00 -10.06 -6.46
CA ASN A 553 20.89 -10.83 -5.88
C ASN A 553 21.13 -12.31 -5.61
N HIS A 554 22.37 -12.77 -5.57
CA HIS A 554 22.66 -14.11 -5.07
C HIS A 554 22.96 -14.04 -3.57
N GLU A 555 22.06 -14.62 -2.78
CA GLU A 555 22.37 -15.14 -1.45
C GLU A 555 23.73 -15.84 -1.54
N GLU A 556 24.75 -15.26 -0.89
CA GLU A 556 26.01 -15.98 -0.71
C GLU A 556 25.67 -17.29 -0.02
N PRO A 557 26.12 -18.45 -0.54
CA PRO A 557 26.03 -19.67 0.21
C PRO A 557 26.84 -19.44 1.49
N SER A 558 26.19 -19.63 2.63
CA SER A 558 26.90 -19.99 3.86
C SER A 558 27.91 -21.07 3.49
N ILE A 559 29.15 -20.85 3.89
CA ILE A 559 30.27 -21.77 3.74
C ILE A 559 29.82 -23.13 4.26
N ASP A 560 29.52 -24.06 3.36
CA ASP A 560 29.73 -25.50 3.48
C ASP A 560 29.58 -26.17 2.10
N ASN A 561 30.43 -27.17 1.89
CA ASN A 561 30.82 -27.82 0.63
C ASN A 561 29.68 -28.28 -0.31
N ILE A 562 29.98 -28.37 -1.62
CA ILE A 562 30.06 -29.64 -2.41
C ILE A 562 30.37 -29.31 -3.90
N LEU A 563 31.35 -30.06 -4.44
CA LEU A 563 31.68 -30.23 -5.85
C LEU A 563 30.92 -31.45 -6.41
N TYR A 564 30.34 -31.37 -7.62
CA TYR A 564 30.65 -32.23 -8.80
C TYR A 564 29.63 -32.00 -9.94
N ASP A 565 30.12 -32.32 -11.14
CA ASP A 565 29.57 -32.23 -12.51
C ASP A 565 28.04 -32.20 -12.69
N ASP A 566 27.55 -31.23 -13.47
CA ASP A 566 26.19 -31.31 -14.04
C ASP A 566 25.99 -30.45 -15.31
N GLU A 567 26.92 -30.50 -16.27
CA GLU A 567 26.81 -29.73 -17.53
C GLU A 567 25.60 -30.15 -18.40
N HIS A 568 25.09 -31.39 -18.27
CA HIS A 568 23.94 -31.85 -19.04
C HIS A 568 22.57 -31.50 -18.43
N LEU A 569 22.47 -31.23 -17.12
CA LEU A 569 21.21 -30.80 -16.49
C LEU A 569 20.88 -29.32 -16.76
N PHE A 570 21.89 -28.49 -17.02
CA PHE A 570 21.71 -27.05 -17.26
C PHE A 570 20.97 -26.75 -18.57
N GLU A 571 21.10 -27.63 -19.57
CA GLU A 571 20.53 -27.41 -20.90
C GLU A 571 19.02 -27.67 -20.96
N PHE A 572 18.53 -28.64 -20.17
CA PHE A 572 17.10 -28.95 -20.05
C PHE A 572 16.32 -27.81 -19.38
N ASP A 573 16.89 -27.23 -18.30
CA ASP A 573 16.31 -26.09 -17.60
C ASP A 573 16.26 -24.84 -18.49
N LYS A 574 17.28 -24.62 -19.31
CA LYS A 574 17.34 -23.49 -20.24
C LYS A 574 16.23 -23.55 -21.29
N LYS A 575 15.92 -24.73 -21.85
CA LYS A 575 14.82 -24.91 -22.83
C LYS A 575 13.44 -24.64 -22.20
N LEU A 576 13.21 -25.12 -20.98
CA LEU A 576 11.95 -24.87 -20.25
C LEU A 576 11.80 -23.39 -19.85
N TYR A 577 12.89 -22.75 -19.43
CA TYR A 577 12.91 -21.34 -19.06
C TYR A 577 12.65 -20.43 -20.27
N ASN A 578 13.29 -20.72 -21.42
CA ASN A 578 13.04 -20.00 -22.67
C ASN A 578 11.57 -20.10 -23.11
N LYS A 579 10.98 -21.31 -23.09
CA LYS A 579 9.54 -21.49 -23.37
C LYS A 579 8.64 -20.67 -22.44
N LEU A 580 9.01 -20.55 -21.16
CA LEU A 580 8.26 -19.75 -20.20
C LEU A 580 8.37 -18.25 -20.50
N ILE A 581 9.54 -17.77 -20.96
CA ILE A 581 9.72 -16.39 -21.44
C ILE A 581 8.85 -16.15 -22.68
N ASP A 582 8.84 -17.08 -23.64
CA ASP A 582 8.08 -16.93 -24.89
C ASP A 582 6.58 -16.83 -24.61
N PHE A 583 6.02 -17.68 -23.73
CA PHE A 583 4.61 -17.56 -23.33
C PHE A 583 4.31 -16.26 -22.56
N LYS A 584 5.26 -15.72 -21.79
CA LYS A 584 5.08 -14.41 -21.15
C LYS A 584 5.03 -13.28 -22.16
N LYS A 585 5.87 -13.32 -23.21
CA LYS A 585 5.84 -12.37 -24.32
C LYS A 585 4.54 -12.46 -25.11
N GLU A 586 4.08 -13.68 -25.42
CA GLU A 586 2.81 -13.91 -26.12
C GLU A 586 1.62 -13.35 -25.31
N ARG A 587 1.59 -13.62 -23.99
CA ARG A 587 0.57 -13.04 -23.09
C ARG A 587 0.57 -11.51 -23.12
N PHE A 588 1.76 -10.90 -23.14
CA PHE A 588 1.89 -9.45 -23.20
C PHE A 588 1.35 -8.88 -24.51
N SER A 589 1.73 -9.48 -25.65
CA SER A 589 1.24 -9.11 -26.98
C SER A 589 -0.29 -9.19 -27.09
N LEU A 590 -0.90 -10.27 -26.55
CA LEU A 590 -2.35 -10.42 -26.50
C LEU A 590 -3.03 -9.32 -25.67
N LYS A 591 -2.45 -8.94 -24.52
CA LYS A 591 -2.97 -7.85 -23.68
C LYS A 591 -2.85 -6.48 -24.36
N GLU A 592 -1.77 -6.22 -25.10
CA GLU A 592 -1.67 -5.00 -25.91
C GLU A 592 -2.69 -4.98 -27.05
N THR A 593 -2.96 -6.13 -27.67
CA THR A 593 -3.97 -6.24 -28.72
C THR A 593 -5.36 -5.95 -28.17
N ILE A 594 -5.69 -6.43 -26.96
CA ILE A 594 -6.94 -6.08 -26.27
C ILE A 594 -7.00 -4.57 -26.01
N LYS A 595 -5.94 -3.94 -25.50
CA LYS A 595 -5.92 -2.48 -25.29
C LYS A 595 -6.15 -1.69 -26.58
N LYS A 596 -5.57 -2.12 -27.70
CA LYS A 596 -5.79 -1.49 -29.01
C LYS A 596 -7.23 -1.70 -29.50
N LEU A 597 -7.82 -2.87 -29.23
CA LEU A 597 -9.22 -3.15 -29.53
C LEU A 597 -10.16 -2.24 -28.72
N ASP A 598 -9.88 -2.05 -27.43
CA ASP A 598 -10.64 -1.16 -26.54
C ASP A 598 -10.55 0.29 -27.02
N ALA A 599 -9.37 0.76 -27.41
CA ALA A 599 -9.18 2.10 -27.97
C ALA A 599 -10.02 2.30 -29.25
N LYS A 600 -9.95 1.36 -30.20
CA LYS A 600 -10.76 1.42 -31.43
C LYS A 600 -12.27 1.40 -31.16
N PHE A 601 -12.72 0.65 -30.15
CA PHE A 601 -14.12 0.64 -29.76
C PHE A 601 -14.57 1.98 -29.17
N ASN A 602 -13.75 2.56 -28.28
CA ASN A 602 -14.04 3.87 -27.67
C ASN A 602 -14.00 5.02 -28.69
N GLU A 603 -13.18 4.91 -29.73
CA GLU A 603 -13.13 5.84 -30.87
C GLU A 603 -14.31 5.66 -31.85
N GLY A 604 -15.17 4.64 -31.65
CA GLY A 604 -16.29 4.34 -32.54
C GLY A 604 -15.88 3.73 -33.88
N ILE A 605 -14.64 3.26 -34.03
CA ILE A 605 -14.10 2.68 -35.27
C ILE A 605 -14.69 1.29 -35.54
N ILE A 606 -15.05 0.55 -34.49
CA ILE A 606 -15.58 -0.82 -34.59
C ILE A 606 -16.96 -0.93 -33.94
N GLU A 607 -17.84 -1.70 -34.60
CA GLU A 607 -19.18 -1.97 -34.09
C GLU A 607 -19.16 -2.84 -32.83
N GLN A 608 -20.14 -2.63 -31.95
CA GLN A 608 -20.27 -3.31 -30.67
C GLN A 608 -20.27 -4.85 -30.78
N ALA A 609 -20.97 -5.41 -31.77
CA ALA A 609 -21.02 -6.85 -32.00
C ALA A 609 -19.64 -7.43 -32.38
N MET A 610 -18.89 -6.71 -33.22
CA MET A 610 -17.53 -7.09 -33.64
C MET A 610 -16.53 -6.99 -32.48
N TYR A 611 -16.66 -5.94 -31.66
CA TYR A 611 -15.86 -5.76 -30.45
C TYR A 611 -16.03 -6.95 -29.50
N PHE A 612 -17.26 -7.27 -29.08
CA PHE A 612 -17.48 -8.34 -28.10
C PHE A 612 -17.04 -9.71 -28.60
N LYS A 613 -17.27 -10.01 -29.90
CA LYS A 613 -16.81 -11.26 -30.52
C LYS A 613 -15.28 -11.38 -30.48
N THR A 614 -14.58 -10.32 -30.86
CA THR A 614 -13.11 -10.29 -30.93
C THR A 614 -12.49 -10.30 -29.53
N PHE A 615 -13.04 -9.51 -28.61
CA PHE A 615 -12.62 -9.44 -27.22
C PHE A 615 -12.76 -10.80 -26.51
N LYS A 616 -13.90 -11.48 -26.69
CA LYS A 616 -14.12 -12.83 -26.11
C LYS A 616 -13.11 -13.86 -26.62
N ASN A 617 -12.77 -13.81 -27.91
CA ASN A 617 -11.75 -14.70 -28.47
C ASN A 617 -10.36 -14.42 -27.90
N LEU A 618 -9.94 -13.15 -27.85
CA LEU A 618 -8.65 -12.75 -27.26
C LEU A 618 -8.57 -13.09 -25.77
N GLN A 619 -9.65 -12.92 -25.01
CA GLN A 619 -9.70 -13.34 -23.60
C GLN A 619 -9.52 -14.85 -23.44
N LYS A 620 -10.14 -15.66 -24.32
CA LYS A 620 -9.96 -17.11 -24.33
C LYS A 620 -8.51 -17.49 -24.60
N GLU A 621 -7.83 -16.81 -25.53
CA GLU A 621 -6.41 -17.04 -25.82
C GLU A 621 -5.51 -16.66 -24.63
N VAL A 622 -5.76 -15.50 -24.00
CA VAL A 622 -5.04 -15.08 -22.79
C VAL A 622 -5.17 -16.15 -21.69
N TYR A 623 -6.38 -16.66 -21.46
CA TYR A 623 -6.62 -17.73 -20.49
C TYR A 623 -5.82 -19.01 -20.81
N LEU A 624 -5.79 -19.43 -22.08
CA LEU A 624 -5.02 -20.61 -22.50
C LEU A 624 -3.51 -20.43 -22.28
N ILE A 625 -2.97 -19.24 -22.58
CA ILE A 625 -1.55 -18.92 -22.33
C ILE A 625 -1.24 -18.89 -20.84
N GLU A 626 -2.11 -18.30 -20.01
CA GLU A 626 -1.92 -18.30 -18.56
C GLU A 626 -1.94 -19.71 -17.97
N LYS A 627 -2.80 -20.60 -18.49
CA LYS A 627 -2.80 -22.03 -18.14
C LYS A 627 -1.48 -22.72 -18.51
N LYS A 628 -0.90 -22.43 -19.69
CA LYS A 628 0.42 -22.95 -20.10
C LYS A 628 1.55 -22.44 -19.20
N ILE A 629 1.55 -21.15 -18.88
CA ILE A 629 2.53 -20.54 -17.95
C ILE A 629 2.45 -21.21 -16.58
N LYS A 630 1.23 -21.41 -16.04
CA LYS A 630 1.03 -22.06 -14.74
C LYS A 630 1.54 -23.50 -14.75
N SER A 631 1.24 -24.27 -15.81
CA SER A 631 1.72 -25.64 -15.97
C SER A 631 3.25 -25.71 -16.01
N LEU A 632 3.91 -24.86 -16.81
CA LEU A 632 5.38 -24.81 -16.89
C LEU A 632 6.01 -24.35 -15.58
N THR A 633 5.44 -23.36 -14.91
CA THR A 633 5.92 -22.88 -13.61
C THR A 633 5.88 -23.99 -12.56
N ASN A 634 4.82 -24.81 -12.57
CA ASN A 634 4.71 -25.95 -11.66
C ASN A 634 5.74 -27.04 -11.98
N LYS A 635 6.02 -27.32 -13.27
CA LYS A 635 7.10 -28.24 -13.66
C LYS A 635 8.46 -27.77 -13.14
N VAL A 636 8.80 -26.49 -13.36
CA VAL A 636 10.05 -25.90 -12.85
C VAL A 636 10.14 -25.95 -11.32
N LYS A 637 9.03 -25.75 -10.60
CA LYS A 637 8.99 -25.85 -9.13
C LYS A 637 9.16 -27.30 -8.64
N ASN A 638 8.54 -28.26 -9.32
CA ASN A 638 8.66 -29.67 -8.98
C ASN A 638 10.07 -30.20 -9.23
N ASP A 639 10.72 -29.79 -10.32
CA ASP A 639 12.11 -30.15 -10.59
C ASP A 639 13.05 -29.57 -9.52
N LYS A 640 12.84 -28.31 -9.12
CA LYS A 640 13.59 -27.70 -8.01
C LYS A 640 13.37 -28.40 -6.67
N SER A 641 12.15 -28.88 -6.39
CA SER A 641 11.85 -29.58 -5.13
C SER A 641 12.42 -31.01 -5.11
N LEU A 642 12.44 -31.69 -6.25
CA LEU A 642 13.12 -32.98 -6.42
C LEU A 642 14.63 -32.84 -6.21
N ARG A 643 15.27 -31.82 -6.79
CA ARG A 643 16.71 -31.51 -6.55
C ARG A 643 17.02 -31.30 -5.06
N ARG A 644 16.16 -30.58 -4.34
CA ARG A 644 16.31 -30.40 -2.87
C ARG A 644 16.16 -31.70 -2.08
N ARG A 645 15.42 -32.70 -2.58
CA ARG A 645 15.28 -34.01 -1.93
C ARG A 645 16.48 -34.93 -2.22
N PHE A 646 17.03 -34.91 -3.43
CA PHE A 646 18.24 -35.68 -3.75
C PHE A 646 19.46 -35.17 -2.98
N ASN A 647 19.63 -33.86 -2.83
CA ASN A 647 20.71 -33.29 -2.03
C ASN A 647 20.61 -33.62 -0.52
N LYS A 648 19.41 -33.96 -0.01
CA LYS A 648 19.23 -34.39 1.39
C LYS A 648 19.53 -35.86 1.65
N LYS A 649 19.51 -36.73 0.62
CA LYS A 649 19.80 -38.17 0.78
C LYS A 649 21.31 -38.49 0.80
N GLY A 650 22.17 -37.59 0.32
CA GLY A 650 23.63 -37.74 0.42
C GLY A 650 24.23 -37.46 1.81
N TYR A 651 23.40 -37.21 2.83
CA TYR A 651 23.84 -36.96 4.22
C TYR A 651 23.73 -38.19 5.14
N TYR A 652 23.31 -39.35 4.60
CA TYR A 652 23.31 -40.64 5.31
C TYR A 652 23.84 -41.73 4.37
N SER A 653 25.12 -41.63 4.01
CA SER A 653 25.94 -42.72 3.46
C SER A 653 27.40 -42.35 3.57
#